data_AF-A0AA88Y9E1-F1
#
_entry.id   AF-A0AA88Y9E1-F1
#
_cell.length_a   1.000
_cell.length_b   1.000
_cell.length_c   1.000
_cell.angle_alpha   90.00
_cell.angle_beta   90.00
_cell.angle_gamma   90.00
#
_symmetry.space_group_name_H-M   'P 1'
#
loop_
_entity.id
_entity.type
_entity.pdbx_description
1 polymer ?
#
loop_
_entity_poly.entity_id
_entity_poly.type
_entity_poly.pdbx_seq_one_letter_code
_entity_poly.pdbx_strand_id
1 'polypeptide(L)'
;MDDSAFESLEKDFKEVLEQLKGDRSLDKFRQEYEKLHKALKKSHESEKRLMQKTRELNAEITANSAKVATALKLSQEDQAQIQSLKKEIEKAWKTRDAAYEKETRARETIQQLKMEIANLSKLVEQGAGLTMGQEHSVNELLKMKEELTKERDEQLTEIVKLREQMAQTSAAQQKIEQDRRECEEKIQELNQEIQMKNNEAQRESRKKDKMERELKQAKADLDAKTGEIKNMQSQMGRYKEDISKLEQSMKEQKILNERTIKDADILNTRFQKLQGDFEGQLITCDQLTAENQSRVTELKQKEDEVNQLKNETQRLNKMRETIQRKLRQVEENKSDVEQQRETLKSQIIGLERELEAAKKQAEVDKKTIDDRTRERDILQKSMLKAASATQKQLHLVKLHEQSKKNLEQDIQNYREEAQKQRKIIYQLEKERDRYINEASDLTQRVLQHMEDVKVREMQIFDFKKKIAEADTKLRQQQNLYEAVRSDRNLYSKNLIESQDEITEMKRKLKIMNHQIDQLKEEIQSKEAALMKEHFEHQRVEKDKENLRMELNRQKQQAQESKAYIEAQEAEERKLLKIIAEADAERVRQKKELDQVISERDILGTQLVRRNDELALLYEKIKIQQSTLNKGEIQYNQRLEDIRVLKLEIKKLRRANAILEKRVANVKDLRLEVYHIQRELLRERTRCKALEEELENPMNIHRWRKLEGSDPSTYEQIQKIHTLQKRLISKTEEVVEKELLIQEKEKLYLELKHILARQPGPEVAEQLTIYQQTLKEKTKQMKAMSSELNMYESQVNEYKYEIERIARELQEVKKKYFMQKKKEQQAKERDRALAQAGAPVIQPQRTDGPRFTGGGFNLKSTKTAA
;
A
#
# COMPACT_ATOMS: atom_id res chain seq x y z
N MET A 1 -37.10 -29.92 46.91
CA MET A 1 -37.05 -31.25 47.57
C MET A 1 -36.43 -31.12 48.95
N ASP A 2 -36.61 -32.12 49.81
CA ASP A 2 -35.72 -32.30 50.96
C ASP A 2 -34.35 -32.82 50.47
N ASP A 3 -33.27 -32.45 51.16
CA ASP A 3 -31.89 -32.73 50.72
C ASP A 3 -31.65 -34.25 50.58
N SER A 4 -32.14 -35.04 51.55
CA SER A 4 -32.04 -36.51 51.54
C SER A 4 -32.74 -37.15 50.32
N ALA A 5 -33.89 -36.60 49.90
CA ALA A 5 -34.61 -37.09 48.72
C ALA A 5 -33.88 -36.74 47.42
N PHE A 6 -33.23 -35.57 47.36
CA PHE A 6 -32.38 -35.22 46.22
C PHE A 6 -31.09 -36.06 46.16
N GLU A 7 -30.46 -36.36 47.30
CA GLU A 7 -29.29 -37.24 47.35
C GLU A 7 -29.59 -38.67 46.90
N SER A 8 -30.75 -39.23 47.27
CA SER A 8 -31.22 -40.52 46.74
C SER A 8 -31.38 -40.45 45.22
N LEU A 9 -32.06 -39.43 44.70
CA LEU A 9 -32.22 -39.24 43.25
C LEU A 9 -30.87 -39.04 42.53
N GLU A 10 -29.93 -38.28 43.08
CA GLU A 10 -28.60 -38.13 42.49
C GLU A 10 -27.79 -39.46 42.51
N LYS A 11 -28.04 -40.36 43.47
CA LYS A 11 -27.50 -41.72 43.48
C LYS A 11 -28.16 -42.59 42.40
N ASP A 12 -29.49 -42.59 42.30
CA ASP A 12 -30.24 -43.35 41.30
C ASP A 12 -29.89 -42.90 39.87
N PHE A 13 -29.77 -41.58 39.65
CA PHE A 13 -29.28 -41.01 38.40
C PHE A 13 -27.86 -41.49 38.06
N LYS A 14 -26.95 -41.59 39.04
CA LYS A 14 -25.59 -42.12 38.83
C LYS A 14 -25.60 -43.61 38.50
N GLU A 15 -26.34 -44.43 39.23
CA GLU A 15 -26.42 -45.87 38.96
C GLU A 15 -27.00 -46.17 37.57
N VAL A 16 -28.04 -45.44 37.14
CA VAL A 16 -28.58 -45.54 35.78
C VAL A 16 -27.58 -45.03 34.72
N LEU A 17 -26.85 -43.95 34.98
CA LEU A 17 -25.79 -43.47 34.08
C LEU A 17 -24.61 -44.46 33.95
N GLU A 18 -24.31 -45.21 35.03
CA GLU A 18 -23.30 -46.28 35.07
C GLU A 18 -23.76 -47.52 34.29
N GLN A 19 -25.00 -47.96 34.46
CA GLN A 19 -25.59 -49.09 33.70
C GLN A 19 -25.66 -48.78 32.20
N LEU A 20 -26.14 -47.59 31.82
CA LEU A 20 -26.23 -47.15 30.42
C LEU A 20 -24.87 -47.06 29.72
N LYS A 21 -23.76 -47.02 30.47
CA LYS A 21 -22.38 -46.82 29.99
C LYS A 21 -21.85 -48.02 29.18
N GLY A 22 -22.40 -49.22 29.39
CA GLY A 22 -21.98 -50.45 28.72
C GLY A 22 -22.53 -50.63 27.30
N ASP A 23 -23.72 -50.12 26.99
CA ASP A 23 -24.38 -50.30 25.68
C ASP A 23 -24.22 -49.07 24.78
N ARG A 24 -23.65 -49.26 23.59
CA ARG A 24 -23.45 -48.24 22.54
C ARG A 24 -24.73 -47.85 21.79
N SER A 25 -25.81 -48.61 21.89
CA SER A 25 -27.12 -48.25 21.31
C SER A 25 -27.83 -47.19 22.18
N LEU A 26 -27.72 -47.34 23.51
CA LEU A 26 -28.29 -46.46 24.53
C LEU A 26 -27.45 -45.19 24.80
N ASP A 27 -26.41 -44.99 23.98
CA ASP A 27 -25.64 -43.75 23.85
C ASP A 27 -26.56 -42.49 23.85
N LYS A 28 -27.70 -42.57 23.15
CA LYS A 28 -28.72 -41.49 22.99
C LYS A 28 -29.35 -41.11 24.31
N PHE A 29 -29.91 -42.12 24.94
CA PHE A 29 -30.65 -41.97 26.18
C PHE A 29 -29.74 -41.45 27.29
N ARG A 30 -28.51 -41.97 27.43
CA ARG A 30 -27.58 -41.49 28.46
C ARG A 30 -27.30 -39.99 28.35
N GLN A 31 -27.10 -39.42 27.15
CA GLN A 31 -26.75 -37.99 27.07
C GLN A 31 -27.94 -37.06 27.34
N GLU A 32 -29.15 -37.42 26.91
CA GLU A 32 -30.36 -36.66 27.31
C GLU A 32 -30.67 -36.84 28.81
N TYR A 33 -30.46 -38.03 29.37
CA TYR A 33 -30.61 -38.31 30.80
C TYR A 33 -29.55 -37.56 31.65
N GLU A 34 -28.32 -37.41 31.13
CA GLU A 34 -27.25 -36.62 31.75
C GLU A 34 -27.52 -35.10 31.66
N LYS A 35 -28.12 -34.62 30.56
CA LYS A 35 -28.65 -33.25 30.45
C LYS A 35 -29.82 -33.03 31.43
N LEU A 36 -30.73 -34.00 31.56
CA LEU A 36 -31.85 -33.96 32.49
C LEU A 36 -31.36 -33.92 33.94
N HIS A 37 -30.36 -34.74 34.30
CA HIS A 37 -29.71 -34.71 35.62
C HIS A 37 -29.06 -33.34 35.89
N LYS A 38 -28.32 -32.78 34.91
CA LYS A 38 -27.72 -31.44 35.04
C LYS A 38 -28.77 -30.32 35.15
N ALA A 39 -29.90 -30.44 34.47
CA ALA A 39 -31.02 -29.51 34.58
C ALA A 39 -31.71 -29.63 35.95
N LEU A 40 -31.97 -30.84 36.42
CA LEU A 40 -32.55 -31.13 37.74
C LEU A 40 -31.66 -30.62 38.88
N LYS A 41 -30.34 -30.90 38.81
CA LYS A 41 -29.37 -30.41 39.79
C LYS A 41 -29.25 -28.90 39.79
N LYS A 42 -29.18 -28.25 38.61
CA LYS A 42 -29.21 -26.78 38.49
C LYS A 42 -30.53 -26.18 39.03
N SER A 43 -31.66 -26.86 38.79
CA SER A 43 -32.97 -26.47 39.32
C SER A 43 -32.98 -26.54 40.85
N HIS A 44 -32.55 -27.66 41.44
CA HIS A 44 -32.49 -27.83 42.89
C HIS A 44 -31.47 -26.91 43.57
N GLU A 45 -30.31 -26.64 42.96
CA GLU A 45 -29.39 -25.59 43.43
C GLU A 45 -30.04 -24.20 43.41
N SER A 46 -30.89 -23.90 42.42
CA SER A 46 -31.63 -22.63 42.38
C SER A 46 -32.78 -22.58 43.39
N GLU A 47 -33.49 -23.70 43.60
CA GLU A 47 -34.48 -23.89 44.67
C GLU A 47 -33.84 -23.65 46.04
N LYS A 48 -32.67 -24.25 46.29
CA LYS A 48 -31.93 -24.11 47.55
C LYS A 48 -31.47 -22.68 47.81
N ARG A 49 -30.97 -21.99 46.78
CA ARG A 49 -30.63 -20.55 46.87
C ARG A 49 -31.86 -19.66 47.09
N LEU A 50 -32.98 -19.93 46.43
CA LEU A 50 -34.24 -19.20 46.62
C LEU A 50 -34.85 -19.46 48.01
N MET A 51 -34.81 -20.69 48.51
CA MET A 51 -35.24 -21.06 49.85
C MET A 51 -34.36 -20.40 50.92
N GLN A 52 -33.04 -20.36 50.72
CA GLN A 52 -32.14 -19.60 51.59
C GLN A 52 -32.48 -18.10 51.54
N LYS A 53 -32.63 -17.50 50.35
CA LYS A 53 -33.00 -16.08 50.20
C LYS A 53 -34.35 -15.76 50.86
N THR A 54 -35.30 -16.69 50.80
CA THR A 54 -36.63 -16.55 51.44
C THR A 54 -36.53 -16.65 52.96
N ARG A 55 -35.67 -17.53 53.50
CA ARG A 55 -35.36 -17.60 54.94
C ARG A 55 -34.65 -16.34 55.45
N GLU A 56 -33.67 -15.84 54.70
CA GLU A 56 -32.99 -14.56 54.97
C GLU A 56 -33.98 -13.39 55.00
N LEU A 57 -34.81 -13.24 53.96
CA LEU A 57 -35.81 -12.17 53.89
C LEU A 57 -36.89 -12.30 54.98
N ASN A 58 -37.35 -13.51 55.31
CA ASN A 58 -38.27 -13.68 56.45
C ASN A 58 -37.62 -13.36 57.80
N ALA A 59 -36.33 -13.65 57.99
CA ALA A 59 -35.60 -13.25 59.18
C ALA A 59 -35.44 -11.71 59.26
N GLU A 60 -35.12 -11.05 58.15
CA GLU A 60 -35.07 -9.58 58.07
C GLU A 60 -36.44 -8.93 58.32
N ILE A 61 -37.51 -9.46 57.72
CA ILE A 61 -38.90 -8.99 57.95
C ILE A 61 -39.29 -9.17 59.42
N THR A 62 -38.99 -10.32 60.03
CA THR A 62 -39.29 -10.59 61.44
C THR A 62 -38.49 -9.66 62.36
N ALA A 63 -37.19 -9.47 62.10
CA ALA A 63 -36.33 -8.58 62.87
C ALA A 63 -36.74 -7.11 62.72
N ASN A 64 -37.15 -6.66 61.54
CA ASN A 64 -37.62 -5.30 61.32
C ASN A 64 -39.03 -5.08 61.90
N SER A 65 -39.92 -6.08 61.85
CA SER A 65 -41.20 -6.06 62.56
C SER A 65 -41.00 -5.91 64.08
N ALA A 66 -40.07 -6.66 64.67
CA ALA A 66 -39.69 -6.52 66.07
C ALA A 66 -39.16 -5.12 66.41
N LYS A 67 -38.25 -4.56 65.59
CA LYS A 67 -37.77 -3.17 65.75
C LYS A 67 -38.89 -2.14 65.67
N VAL A 68 -39.82 -2.28 64.72
CA VAL A 68 -40.98 -1.38 64.57
C VAL A 68 -41.92 -1.48 65.77
N ALA A 69 -42.17 -2.69 66.29
CA ALA A 69 -42.95 -2.89 67.51
C ALA A 69 -42.28 -2.25 68.74
N THR A 70 -40.95 -2.37 68.88
CA THR A 70 -40.18 -1.72 69.96
C THR A 70 -40.22 -0.19 69.83
N ALA A 71 -40.07 0.36 68.62
CA ALA A 71 -40.15 1.81 68.38
C ALA A 71 -41.55 2.37 68.65
N LEU A 72 -42.62 1.64 68.29
CA LEU A 72 -44.00 1.99 68.64
C LEU A 72 -44.23 1.98 70.15
N LYS A 73 -43.69 0.98 70.87
CA LYS A 73 -43.80 0.88 72.34
C LYS A 73 -43.09 2.05 73.04
N LEU A 74 -41.85 2.38 72.62
CA LEU A 74 -41.13 3.55 73.12
C LEU A 74 -41.89 4.85 72.84
N SER A 75 -42.40 5.04 71.62
CA SER A 75 -43.19 6.23 71.29
C SER A 75 -44.48 6.37 72.13
N GLN A 76 -45.10 5.26 72.53
CA GLN A 76 -46.25 5.26 73.44
C GLN A 76 -45.85 5.59 74.89
N GLU A 77 -44.71 5.07 75.35
CA GLU A 77 -44.15 5.35 76.68
C GLU A 77 -43.71 6.82 76.80
N ASP A 78 -43.02 7.36 75.81
CA ASP A 78 -42.68 8.79 75.70
C ASP A 78 -43.94 9.68 75.73
N GLN A 79 -44.96 9.31 74.94
CA GLN A 79 -46.20 10.09 74.88
C GLN A 79 -47.00 10.03 76.19
N ALA A 80 -46.88 8.94 76.97
CA ALA A 80 -47.41 8.84 78.32
C ALA A 80 -46.61 9.70 79.33
N GLN A 81 -45.27 9.69 79.27
CA GLN A 81 -44.43 10.57 80.10
C GLN A 81 -44.73 12.06 79.82
N ILE A 82 -44.87 12.46 78.55
CA ILE A 82 -45.25 13.82 78.16
C ILE A 82 -46.63 14.22 78.73
N GLN A 83 -47.59 13.29 78.83
CA GLN A 83 -48.86 13.57 79.52
C GLN A 83 -48.70 13.70 81.04
N SER A 84 -47.83 12.91 81.68
CA SER A 84 -47.54 13.03 83.11
C SER A 84 -46.91 14.38 83.45
N LEU A 85 -45.84 14.74 82.73
CA LEU A 85 -45.13 16.01 82.91
C LEU A 85 -46.05 17.22 82.67
N LYS A 86 -46.96 17.15 81.69
CA LYS A 86 -47.98 18.20 81.49
C LYS A 86 -48.92 18.35 82.70
N LYS A 87 -49.35 17.24 83.33
CA LYS A 87 -50.17 17.28 84.55
C LYS A 87 -49.40 17.80 85.76
N GLU A 88 -48.09 17.53 85.84
CA GLU A 88 -47.23 18.06 86.91
C GLU A 88 -46.98 19.56 86.76
N ILE A 89 -46.77 20.05 85.54
CA ILE A 89 -46.72 21.49 85.23
C ILE A 89 -48.06 22.16 85.60
N GLU A 90 -49.20 21.56 85.23
CA GLU A 90 -50.52 22.11 85.57
C GLU A 90 -50.77 22.15 87.09
N LYS A 91 -50.30 21.13 87.84
CA LYS A 91 -50.28 21.16 89.32
C LYS A 91 -49.39 22.27 89.86
N ALA A 92 -48.18 22.45 89.32
CA ALA A 92 -47.22 23.46 89.76
C ALA A 92 -47.72 24.90 89.54
N TRP A 93 -48.45 25.14 88.44
CA TRP A 93 -49.14 26.41 88.24
C TRP A 93 -50.27 26.62 89.26
N LYS A 94 -51.09 25.59 89.52
CA LYS A 94 -52.16 25.67 90.53
C LYS A 94 -51.63 25.88 91.96
N THR A 95 -50.47 25.32 92.33
CA THR A 95 -49.85 25.60 93.63
C THR A 95 -49.20 26.98 93.68
N ARG A 96 -48.61 27.49 92.58
CA ARG A 96 -48.14 28.88 92.49
C ARG A 96 -49.29 29.86 92.69
N ASP A 97 -50.40 29.66 92.00
CA ASP A 97 -51.53 30.60 92.03
C ASP A 97 -52.25 30.55 93.39
N ALA A 98 -52.37 29.38 94.01
CA ALA A 98 -52.84 29.24 95.39
C ALA A 98 -51.87 29.84 96.43
N ALA A 99 -50.56 29.86 96.16
CA ALA A 99 -49.58 30.57 97.00
C ALA A 99 -49.72 32.09 96.84
N TYR A 100 -49.95 32.58 95.62
CA TYR A 100 -50.16 34.00 95.33
C TYR A 100 -51.45 34.54 95.95
N GLU A 101 -52.56 33.78 95.92
CA GLU A 101 -53.77 34.13 96.68
C GLU A 101 -53.49 34.21 98.19
N LYS A 102 -52.73 33.25 98.75
CA LYS A 102 -52.39 33.24 100.18
C LYS A 102 -51.50 34.42 100.56
N GLU A 103 -50.54 34.78 99.73
CA GLU A 103 -49.70 35.96 99.94
C GLU A 103 -50.53 37.24 99.90
N THR A 104 -51.45 37.36 98.93
CA THR A 104 -52.33 38.52 98.79
C THR A 104 -53.21 38.69 100.04
N ARG A 105 -53.89 37.62 100.47
CA ARG A 105 -54.69 37.62 101.72
C ARG A 105 -53.84 37.94 102.95
N ALA A 106 -52.62 37.37 103.05
CA ALA A 106 -51.72 37.66 104.16
C ALA A 106 -51.29 39.15 104.21
N ARG A 107 -51.05 39.78 103.06
CA ARG A 107 -50.77 41.22 102.98
C ARG A 107 -51.97 42.06 103.45
N GLU A 108 -53.20 41.68 103.07
CA GLU A 108 -54.44 42.31 103.54
C GLU A 108 -54.61 42.17 105.07
N THR A 109 -54.43 40.97 105.63
CA THR A 109 -54.49 40.75 107.09
C THR A 109 -53.42 41.57 107.83
N ILE A 110 -52.18 41.62 107.31
CA ILE A 110 -51.09 42.43 107.90
C ILE A 110 -51.44 43.92 107.87
N GLN A 111 -52.15 44.40 106.84
CA GLN A 111 -52.61 45.79 106.76
C GLN A 111 -53.74 46.10 107.76
N GLN A 112 -54.67 45.16 107.98
CA GLN A 112 -55.70 45.26 109.02
C GLN A 112 -55.09 45.28 110.44
N LEU A 113 -54.22 44.31 110.75
CA LEU A 113 -53.55 44.23 112.05
C LEU A 113 -52.70 45.48 112.35
N LYS A 114 -52.09 46.11 111.33
CA LYS A 114 -51.40 47.40 111.50
C LYS A 114 -52.35 48.57 111.83
N MET A 115 -53.59 48.55 111.33
CA MET A 115 -54.61 49.53 111.74
C MET A 115 -55.12 49.26 113.17
N GLU A 116 -55.30 47.99 113.55
CA GLU A 116 -55.71 47.65 114.92
C GLU A 116 -54.64 48.01 115.95
N ILE A 117 -53.36 47.71 115.68
CA ILE A 117 -52.24 48.13 116.52
C ILE A 117 -52.20 49.67 116.64
N ALA A 118 -52.37 50.39 115.53
CA ALA A 118 -52.41 51.87 115.56
C ALA A 118 -53.59 52.43 116.38
N ASN A 119 -54.74 51.74 116.40
CA ASN A 119 -55.89 52.13 117.22
C ASN A 119 -55.70 51.77 118.70
N LEU A 120 -55.13 50.61 119.01
CA LEU A 120 -54.87 50.14 120.38
C LEU A 120 -53.76 50.96 121.05
N SER A 121 -52.65 51.27 120.35
CA SER A 121 -51.63 52.19 120.88
C SER A 121 -52.21 53.55 121.25
N LYS A 122 -53.19 54.04 120.47
CA LYS A 122 -53.89 55.32 120.71
C LYS A 122 -54.85 55.28 121.90
N LEU A 123 -55.22 54.10 122.39
CA LEU A 123 -56.04 53.91 123.59
C LEU A 123 -55.18 53.86 124.87
N VAL A 124 -53.91 53.48 124.76
CA VAL A 124 -52.97 53.34 125.90
C VAL A 124 -52.31 54.68 126.28
N GLU A 125 -52.34 55.69 125.39
CA GLU A 125 -51.81 57.03 125.68
C GLU A 125 -52.74 57.93 126.53
N GLN A 126 -53.83 57.40 127.13
CA GLN A 126 -54.74 58.16 127.99
C GLN A 126 -55.01 57.49 129.34
N GLY A 127 -54.59 58.13 130.43
CA GLY A 127 -55.14 57.89 131.78
C GLY A 127 -54.14 57.41 132.84
N ALA A 128 -53.49 58.35 133.54
CA ALA A 128 -52.94 58.12 134.88
C ALA A 128 -53.96 58.59 135.94
N GLY A 129 -54.02 57.97 137.14
CA GLY A 129 -55.00 58.40 138.16
C GLY A 129 -54.82 57.83 139.57
N LEU A 130 -54.75 58.72 140.56
CA LEU A 130 -54.63 58.48 142.01
C LEU A 130 -55.40 59.59 142.75
N THR A 131 -56.08 59.39 143.88
CA THR A 131 -56.36 58.16 144.67
C THR A 131 -57.88 58.16 145.03
N MET A 132 -58.48 57.76 146.18
CA MET A 132 -58.07 57.32 147.52
C MET A 132 -59.23 56.57 148.21
N GLY A 133 -58.95 55.66 149.15
CA GLY A 133 -59.96 55.05 150.04
C GLY A 133 -59.28 54.35 151.22
N GLN A 134 -59.77 54.54 152.46
CA GLN A 134 -58.99 54.21 153.67
C GLN A 134 -59.24 52.79 154.22
N GLU A 135 -58.15 52.17 154.68
CA GLU A 135 -58.01 51.00 155.57
C GLU A 135 -58.65 49.66 155.18
N HIS A 136 -59.87 49.57 154.64
CA HIS A 136 -60.31 48.33 153.97
C HIS A 136 -59.43 48.04 152.74
N SER A 137 -58.99 49.11 152.08
CA SER A 137 -58.04 49.09 150.98
C SER A 137 -56.69 48.43 151.30
N VAL A 138 -56.30 48.16 152.55
CA VAL A 138 -55.00 47.51 152.82
C VAL A 138 -55.06 46.00 152.55
N ASN A 139 -56.17 45.32 152.87
CA ASN A 139 -56.35 43.91 152.52
C ASN A 139 -56.68 43.75 151.03
N GLU A 140 -57.45 44.68 150.45
CA GLU A 140 -57.67 44.69 148.99
C GLU A 140 -56.40 45.07 148.22
N LEU A 141 -55.54 45.97 148.70
CA LEU A 141 -54.24 46.22 148.09
C LEU A 141 -53.23 45.11 148.38
N LEU A 142 -53.37 44.29 149.43
CA LEU A 142 -52.56 43.09 149.58
C LEU A 142 -52.99 42.02 148.57
N LYS A 143 -54.29 41.75 148.44
CA LYS A 143 -54.82 40.87 147.38
C LYS A 143 -54.50 41.39 145.99
N MET A 144 -54.77 42.65 145.71
CA MET A 144 -54.55 43.24 144.39
C MET A 144 -53.06 43.45 144.12
N LYS A 145 -52.20 43.58 145.15
CA LYS A 145 -50.74 43.43 144.98
C LYS A 145 -50.37 41.99 144.69
N GLU A 146 -50.93 40.98 145.35
CA GLU A 146 -50.65 39.57 145.06
C GLU A 146 -51.14 39.19 143.66
N GLU A 147 -52.32 39.65 143.26
CA GLU A 147 -52.90 39.52 141.92
C GLU A 147 -52.07 40.29 140.89
N LEU A 148 -51.70 41.57 141.09
CA LEU A 148 -50.80 42.30 140.19
C LEU A 148 -49.36 41.78 140.20
N THR A 149 -48.90 41.12 141.28
CA THR A 149 -47.58 40.46 141.35
C THR A 149 -47.62 39.15 140.57
N LYS A 150 -48.71 38.40 140.70
CA LYS A 150 -48.96 37.16 139.95
C LYS A 150 -49.25 37.44 138.48
N GLU A 151 -49.99 38.49 138.15
CA GLU A 151 -50.22 38.98 136.80
C GLU A 151 -48.93 39.56 136.21
N ARG A 152 -48.10 40.28 136.98
CA ARG A 152 -46.73 40.63 136.59
C ARG A 152 -45.89 39.37 136.32
N ASP A 153 -46.01 38.31 137.12
CA ASP A 153 -45.21 37.10 136.95
C ASP A 153 -45.72 36.18 135.82
N GLU A 154 -47.02 36.21 135.57
CA GLU A 154 -47.67 35.61 134.39
C GLU A 154 -47.29 36.39 133.13
N GLN A 155 -47.34 37.73 133.14
CA GLN A 155 -46.83 38.59 132.07
C GLN A 155 -45.31 38.51 131.91
N LEU A 156 -44.51 38.32 132.97
CA LEU A 156 -43.07 38.12 132.87
C LEU A 156 -42.73 36.75 132.28
N THR A 157 -43.45 35.69 132.68
CA THR A 157 -43.27 34.37 132.05
C THR A 157 -43.83 34.34 130.62
N GLU A 158 -44.84 35.13 130.30
CA GLU A 158 -45.30 35.36 128.92
C GLU A 158 -44.29 36.19 128.10
N ILE A 159 -43.72 37.26 128.65
CA ILE A 159 -42.62 38.03 128.03
C ILE A 159 -41.39 37.15 127.83
N VAL A 160 -41.07 36.24 128.74
CA VAL A 160 -39.99 35.25 128.56
C VAL A 160 -40.34 34.27 127.43
N LYS A 161 -41.54 33.70 127.41
CA LYS A 161 -42.01 32.82 126.30
C LYS A 161 -42.00 33.55 124.95
N LEU A 162 -42.47 34.80 124.90
CA LEU A 162 -42.49 35.62 123.69
C LEU A 162 -41.08 36.00 123.25
N ARG A 163 -40.16 36.31 124.17
CA ARG A 163 -38.73 36.51 123.86
C ARG A 163 -38.06 35.23 123.35
N GLU A 164 -38.40 34.08 123.92
CA GLU A 164 -37.90 32.78 123.49
C GLU A 164 -38.45 32.40 122.10
N GLN A 165 -39.74 32.61 121.85
CA GLN A 165 -40.37 32.47 120.53
C GLN A 165 -39.81 33.46 119.50
N MET A 166 -39.52 34.71 119.90
CA MET A 166 -38.81 35.70 119.07
C MET A 166 -37.38 35.24 118.76
N ALA A 167 -36.66 34.68 119.72
CA ALA A 167 -35.32 34.15 119.48
C ALA A 167 -35.35 32.94 118.53
N GLN A 168 -36.30 32.02 118.72
CA GLN A 168 -36.50 30.86 117.83
C GLN A 168 -36.92 31.28 116.41
N THR A 169 -37.85 32.23 116.26
CA THR A 169 -38.26 32.74 114.94
C THR A 169 -37.18 33.59 114.28
N SER A 170 -36.40 34.38 115.03
CA SER A 170 -35.23 35.10 114.50
C SER A 170 -34.13 34.14 114.05
N ALA A 171 -33.88 33.05 114.77
CA ALA A 171 -32.93 32.02 114.36
C ALA A 171 -33.42 31.25 113.12
N ALA A 172 -34.73 30.94 113.05
CA ALA A 172 -35.35 30.35 111.87
C ALA A 172 -35.29 31.30 110.66
N GLN A 173 -35.54 32.60 110.84
CA GLN A 173 -35.39 33.61 109.78
C GLN A 173 -33.94 33.69 109.29
N GLN A 174 -32.96 33.79 110.20
CA GLN A 174 -31.53 33.84 109.83
C GLN A 174 -31.12 32.59 109.06
N LYS A 175 -31.58 31.41 109.47
CA LYS A 175 -31.35 30.17 108.72
C LYS A 175 -32.00 30.23 107.33
N ILE A 176 -33.27 30.60 107.23
CA ILE A 176 -33.96 30.73 105.93
C ILE A 176 -33.28 31.77 105.03
N GLU A 177 -32.77 32.87 105.57
CA GLU A 177 -31.98 33.86 104.84
C GLU A 177 -30.62 33.34 104.37
N GLN A 178 -29.99 32.42 105.12
CA GLN A 178 -28.78 31.73 104.69
C GLN A 178 -29.09 30.69 103.61
N ASP A 179 -30.04 29.77 103.86
CA ASP A 179 -30.51 28.77 102.90
C ASP A 179 -30.92 29.44 101.56
N ARG A 180 -31.54 30.63 101.62
CA ARG A 180 -31.91 31.46 100.46
C ARG A 180 -30.70 32.03 99.72
N ARG A 181 -29.65 32.49 100.43
CA ARG A 181 -28.40 32.96 99.80
C ARG A 181 -27.64 31.82 99.11
N GLU A 182 -27.53 30.67 99.79
CA GLU A 182 -26.88 29.48 99.21
C GLU A 182 -27.63 29.02 97.94
N CYS A 183 -28.96 29.12 97.92
CA CYS A 183 -29.76 28.91 96.72
C CYS A 183 -29.56 29.98 95.63
N GLU A 184 -29.46 31.28 95.98
CA GLU A 184 -29.17 32.36 95.02
C GLU A 184 -27.78 32.22 94.38
N GLU A 185 -26.77 31.85 95.17
CA GLU A 185 -25.42 31.54 94.69
C GLU A 185 -25.43 30.31 93.76
N LYS A 186 -26.13 29.23 94.13
CA LYS A 186 -26.28 28.05 93.27
C LYS A 186 -27.01 28.37 91.96
N ILE A 187 -27.99 29.27 91.99
CA ILE A 187 -28.68 29.77 90.79
C ILE A 187 -27.72 30.60 89.92
N GLN A 188 -26.80 31.39 90.49
CA GLN A 188 -25.79 32.10 89.69
C GLN A 188 -24.79 31.13 89.05
N GLU A 189 -24.28 30.13 89.79
CA GLU A 189 -23.40 29.09 89.23
C GLU A 189 -24.08 28.35 88.06
N LEU A 190 -25.31 27.86 88.27
CA LEU A 190 -26.06 27.14 87.23
C LEU A 190 -26.35 28.02 86.00
N ASN A 191 -26.61 29.33 86.18
CA ASN A 191 -26.75 30.24 85.05
C ASN A 191 -25.42 30.43 84.28
N GLN A 192 -24.28 30.47 84.96
CA GLN A 192 -22.96 30.51 84.30
C GLN A 192 -22.66 29.21 83.55
N GLU A 193 -22.98 28.04 84.13
CA GLU A 193 -22.86 26.75 83.45
C GLU A 193 -23.76 26.67 82.21
N ILE A 194 -25.04 27.09 82.33
CA ILE A 194 -25.97 27.17 81.20
C ILE A 194 -25.43 28.11 80.10
N GLN A 195 -24.87 29.26 80.47
CA GLN A 195 -24.27 30.19 79.52
C GLN A 195 -23.04 29.59 78.82
N MET A 196 -22.17 28.87 79.54
CA MET A 196 -21.04 28.15 78.94
C MET A 196 -21.53 27.02 78.01
N LYS A 197 -22.50 26.21 78.43
CA LYS A 197 -23.05 25.11 77.61
C LYS A 197 -23.77 25.63 76.36
N ASN A 198 -24.45 26.77 76.44
CA ASN A 198 -25.05 27.43 75.27
C ASN A 198 -23.97 27.96 74.30
N ASN A 199 -22.87 28.53 74.81
CA ASN A 199 -21.72 28.94 74.00
C ASN A 199 -21.01 27.74 73.33
N GLU A 200 -20.87 26.60 74.02
CA GLU A 200 -20.37 25.35 73.43
C GLU A 200 -21.32 24.81 72.35
N ALA A 201 -22.62 24.79 72.62
CA ALA A 201 -23.64 24.37 71.65
C ALA A 201 -23.64 25.25 70.39
N GLN A 202 -23.47 26.57 70.52
CA GLN A 202 -23.30 27.45 69.36
C GLN A 202 -22.00 27.17 68.58
N ARG A 203 -20.89 26.85 69.27
CA ARG A 203 -19.61 26.51 68.61
C ARG A 203 -19.73 25.22 67.81
N GLU A 204 -20.29 24.16 68.39
CA GLU A 204 -20.52 22.90 67.68
C GLU A 204 -21.60 23.02 66.60
N SER A 205 -22.64 23.85 66.77
CA SER A 205 -23.59 24.15 65.68
C SER A 205 -22.89 24.80 64.49
N ARG A 206 -22.07 25.83 64.69
CA ARG A 206 -21.30 26.48 63.60
C ARG A 206 -20.32 25.51 62.93
N LYS A 207 -19.74 24.58 63.70
CA LYS A 207 -18.84 23.53 63.21
C LYS A 207 -19.59 22.46 62.42
N LYS A 208 -20.79 22.06 62.85
CA LYS A 208 -21.74 21.22 62.10
C LYS A 208 -22.14 21.91 60.79
N ASP A 209 -22.50 23.19 60.81
CA ASP A 209 -22.89 23.94 59.61
C ASP A 209 -21.73 24.06 58.60
N LYS A 210 -20.49 24.17 59.07
CA LYS A 210 -19.28 24.11 58.22
C LYS A 210 -19.11 22.72 57.61
N MET A 211 -19.19 21.66 58.42
CA MET A 211 -19.10 20.27 57.96
C MET A 211 -20.22 19.89 56.97
N GLU A 212 -21.45 20.38 57.15
CA GLU A 212 -22.55 20.14 56.20
C GLU A 212 -22.35 20.86 54.86
N ARG A 213 -21.70 22.03 54.84
CA ARG A 213 -21.30 22.70 53.60
C ARG A 213 -20.19 21.94 52.89
N GLU A 214 -19.17 21.51 53.63
CA GLU A 214 -18.06 20.70 53.10
C GLU A 214 -18.56 19.35 52.57
N LEU A 215 -19.50 18.68 53.27
CA LEU A 215 -20.17 17.47 52.81
C LEU A 215 -21.03 17.71 51.55
N LYS A 216 -21.72 18.85 51.45
CA LYS A 216 -22.49 19.23 50.24
C LYS A 216 -21.56 19.48 49.05
N GLN A 217 -20.44 20.18 49.25
CA GLN A 217 -19.47 20.43 48.19
C GLN A 217 -18.84 19.11 47.72
N ALA A 218 -18.35 18.28 48.65
CA ALA A 218 -17.78 16.98 48.32
C ALA A 218 -18.76 16.04 47.59
N LYS A 219 -20.07 16.13 47.88
CA LYS A 219 -21.10 15.42 47.10
C LYS A 219 -21.29 16.00 45.70
N ALA A 220 -21.36 17.31 45.54
CA ALA A 220 -21.43 17.94 44.22
C ALA A 220 -20.20 17.62 43.35
N ASP A 221 -19.01 17.60 43.94
CA ASP A 221 -17.76 17.22 43.27
C ASP A 221 -17.76 15.73 42.88
N LEU A 222 -18.27 14.85 43.76
CA LEU A 222 -18.45 13.42 43.48
C LEU A 222 -19.45 13.17 42.35
N ASP A 223 -20.59 13.86 42.34
CA ASP A 223 -21.61 13.77 41.29
C ASP A 223 -21.07 14.28 39.95
N ALA A 224 -20.32 15.39 39.95
CA ALA A 224 -19.64 15.92 38.77
C ALA A 224 -18.62 14.90 38.20
N LYS A 225 -17.78 14.31 39.06
CA LYS A 225 -16.83 13.26 38.65
C LYS A 225 -17.52 11.98 38.19
N THR A 226 -18.66 11.63 38.77
CA THR A 226 -19.50 10.51 38.30
C THR A 226 -20.09 10.81 36.91
N GLY A 227 -20.43 12.07 36.61
CA GLY A 227 -20.81 12.54 35.28
C GLY A 227 -19.67 12.44 34.25
N GLU A 228 -18.45 12.88 34.61
CA GLU A 228 -17.25 12.72 33.79
C GLU A 228 -16.98 11.25 33.46
N ILE A 229 -17.05 10.37 34.46
CA ILE A 229 -16.88 8.92 34.29
C ILE A 229 -17.92 8.33 33.33
N LYS A 230 -19.21 8.73 33.42
CA LYS A 230 -20.25 8.30 32.47
C LYS A 230 -19.97 8.79 31.04
N ASN A 231 -19.46 10.00 30.86
CA ASN A 231 -19.07 10.50 29.54
C ASN A 231 -17.87 9.73 28.97
N MET A 232 -16.84 9.45 29.77
CA MET A 232 -15.69 8.64 29.35
C MET A 232 -16.08 7.20 29.03
N GLN A 233 -16.96 6.57 29.82
CA GLN A 233 -17.53 5.25 29.51
C GLN A 233 -18.32 5.26 28.19
N SER A 234 -19.06 6.33 27.92
CA SER A 234 -19.82 6.49 26.66
C SER A 234 -18.89 6.68 25.44
N GLN A 235 -17.79 7.40 25.60
CA GLN A 235 -16.74 7.52 24.56
C GLN A 235 -16.03 6.18 24.33
N MET A 236 -15.67 5.45 25.39
CA MET A 236 -15.13 4.09 25.29
C MET A 236 -16.09 3.11 24.60
N GLY A 237 -17.41 3.30 24.76
CA GLY A 237 -18.43 2.54 24.02
C GLY A 237 -18.32 2.78 22.51
N ARG A 238 -18.28 4.04 22.08
CA ARG A 238 -18.11 4.41 20.66
C ARG A 238 -16.81 3.89 20.08
N TYR A 239 -15.68 4.07 20.78
CA TYR A 239 -14.40 3.54 20.32
C TYR A 239 -14.39 2.00 20.20
N LYS A 240 -15.15 1.27 21.04
CA LYS A 240 -15.33 -0.19 20.87
C LYS A 240 -16.15 -0.54 19.63
N GLU A 241 -17.22 0.20 19.32
CA GLU A 241 -17.95 0.00 18.06
C GLU A 241 -17.07 0.28 16.84
N ASP A 242 -16.28 1.36 16.87
CA ASP A 242 -15.41 1.73 15.75
C ASP A 242 -14.23 0.78 15.57
N ILE A 243 -13.67 0.24 16.66
CA ILE A 243 -12.74 -0.90 16.61
C ILE A 243 -13.43 -2.11 15.98
N SER A 244 -14.66 -2.45 16.36
CA SER A 244 -15.38 -3.61 15.80
C SER A 244 -15.67 -3.44 14.29
N LYS A 245 -16.02 -2.23 13.83
CA LYS A 245 -16.16 -1.89 12.40
C LYS A 245 -14.83 -2.05 11.65
N LEU A 246 -13.72 -1.58 12.24
CA LEU A 246 -12.38 -1.72 11.67
C LEU A 246 -11.90 -3.18 11.63
N GLU A 247 -12.19 -3.97 12.65
CA GLU A 247 -11.92 -5.42 12.68
C GLU A 247 -12.72 -6.17 11.61
N GLN A 248 -14.00 -5.81 11.41
CA GLN A 248 -14.81 -6.36 10.32
C GLN A 248 -14.24 -5.98 8.95
N SER A 249 -13.90 -4.71 8.72
CA SER A 249 -13.29 -4.25 7.46
C SER A 249 -11.94 -4.94 7.19
N MET A 250 -11.10 -5.12 8.22
CA MET A 250 -9.86 -5.92 8.15
C MET A 250 -10.12 -7.38 7.80
N LYS A 251 -11.23 -7.97 8.26
CA LYS A 251 -11.62 -9.34 7.93
C LYS A 251 -12.10 -9.47 6.49
N GLU A 252 -12.88 -8.51 6.00
CA GLU A 252 -13.33 -8.42 4.62
C GLU A 252 -12.16 -8.21 3.65
N GLN A 253 -11.22 -7.31 3.99
CA GLN A 253 -9.97 -7.12 3.24
C GLN A 253 -9.07 -8.38 3.22
N LYS A 254 -9.00 -9.15 4.32
CA LYS A 254 -8.32 -10.45 4.30
C LYS A 254 -8.98 -11.44 3.34
N ILE A 255 -10.31 -11.54 3.34
CA ILE A 255 -11.05 -12.42 2.43
C ILE A 255 -10.86 -11.99 0.95
N LEU A 256 -10.78 -10.69 0.68
CA LEU A 256 -10.48 -10.16 -0.65
C LEU A 256 -9.04 -10.49 -1.08
N ASN A 257 -8.06 -10.33 -0.18
CA ASN A 257 -6.67 -10.67 -0.45
C ASN A 257 -6.48 -12.19 -0.65
N GLU A 258 -7.15 -13.04 0.13
CA GLU A 258 -7.17 -14.50 -0.07
C GLU A 258 -7.79 -14.93 -1.42
N ARG A 259 -8.74 -14.17 -1.97
CA ARG A 259 -9.22 -14.37 -3.34
C ARG A 259 -8.16 -13.95 -4.35
N THR A 260 -7.59 -12.75 -4.19
CA THR A 260 -6.57 -12.20 -5.10
C THR A 260 -5.32 -13.10 -5.18
N ILE A 261 -4.92 -13.72 -4.06
CA ILE A 261 -3.85 -14.73 -4.02
C ILE A 261 -4.23 -15.99 -4.81
N LYS A 262 -5.45 -16.51 -4.66
CA LYS A 262 -5.92 -17.68 -5.44
C LYS A 262 -6.04 -17.37 -6.93
N ASP A 263 -6.50 -16.19 -7.29
CA ASP A 263 -6.56 -15.73 -8.68
C ASP A 263 -5.14 -15.60 -9.28
N ALA A 264 -4.18 -15.11 -8.48
CA ALA A 264 -2.76 -15.07 -8.86
C ALA A 264 -2.14 -16.47 -8.98
N ASP A 265 -2.46 -17.43 -8.11
CA ASP A 265 -2.02 -18.82 -8.23
C ASP A 265 -2.59 -19.51 -9.48
N ILE A 266 -3.86 -19.25 -9.83
CA ILE A 266 -4.48 -19.71 -11.08
C ILE A 266 -3.78 -19.08 -12.29
N LEU A 267 -3.43 -17.79 -12.23
CA LEU A 267 -2.71 -17.09 -13.30
C LEU A 267 -1.27 -17.62 -13.45
N ASN A 268 -0.58 -17.88 -12.35
CA ASN A 268 0.75 -18.49 -12.31
C ASN A 268 0.73 -19.92 -12.87
N THR A 269 -0.30 -20.72 -12.54
CA THR A 269 -0.49 -22.06 -13.11
C THR A 269 -0.72 -22.01 -14.63
N ARG A 270 -1.46 -21.00 -15.13
CA ARG A 270 -1.58 -20.74 -16.58
C ARG A 270 -0.27 -20.29 -17.21
N PHE A 271 0.49 -19.43 -16.53
CA PHE A 271 1.79 -18.94 -17.00
C PHE A 271 2.79 -20.09 -17.15
N GLN A 272 2.93 -20.96 -16.13
CA GLN A 272 3.77 -22.16 -16.20
C GLN A 272 3.36 -23.10 -17.33
N LYS A 273 2.06 -23.23 -17.62
CA LYS A 273 1.60 -24.02 -18.77
C LYS A 273 2.00 -23.38 -20.11
N LEU A 274 1.77 -22.08 -20.28
CA LEU A 274 2.21 -21.35 -21.48
C LEU A 274 3.74 -21.38 -21.66
N GLN A 275 4.50 -21.37 -20.56
CA GLN A 275 5.95 -21.52 -20.59
C GLN A 275 6.35 -22.92 -21.10
N GLY A 276 5.71 -23.99 -20.61
CA GLY A 276 5.94 -25.35 -21.10
C GLY A 276 5.52 -25.53 -22.58
N ASP A 277 4.41 -24.92 -22.99
CA ASP A 277 3.96 -24.91 -24.40
C ASP A 277 4.98 -24.16 -25.29
N PHE A 278 5.60 -23.07 -24.80
CA PHE A 278 6.65 -22.31 -25.49
C PHE A 278 7.99 -23.05 -25.54
N GLU A 279 8.40 -23.71 -24.46
CA GLU A 279 9.59 -24.59 -24.43
C GLU A 279 9.42 -25.77 -25.40
N GLY A 280 8.20 -26.32 -25.54
CA GLY A 280 7.87 -27.30 -26.58
C GLY A 280 7.98 -26.76 -28.01
N GLN A 281 7.59 -25.50 -28.25
CA GLN A 281 7.78 -24.85 -29.55
C GLN A 281 9.26 -24.56 -29.84
N LEU A 282 10.07 -24.18 -28.84
CA LEU A 282 11.52 -24.04 -28.98
C LEU A 282 12.17 -25.37 -29.42
N ILE A 283 11.87 -26.47 -28.73
CA ILE A 283 12.36 -27.81 -29.12
C ILE A 283 11.94 -28.17 -30.55
N THR A 284 10.73 -27.77 -30.98
CA THR A 284 10.25 -27.99 -32.36
C THR A 284 11.03 -27.11 -33.37
N CYS A 285 11.35 -25.87 -33.03
CA CYS A 285 12.21 -24.99 -33.82
C CYS A 285 13.64 -25.51 -33.92
N ASP A 286 14.20 -26.06 -32.86
CA ASP A 286 15.53 -26.67 -32.86
C ASP A 286 15.58 -27.91 -33.76
N GLN A 287 14.54 -28.77 -33.71
CA GLN A 287 14.39 -29.92 -34.61
C GLN A 287 14.30 -29.48 -36.08
N LEU A 288 13.46 -28.49 -36.40
CA LEU A 288 13.35 -27.93 -37.76
C LEU A 288 14.64 -27.22 -38.20
N THR A 289 15.41 -26.67 -37.27
CA THR A 289 16.72 -26.06 -37.56
C THR A 289 17.77 -27.13 -37.87
N ALA A 290 17.79 -28.24 -37.12
CA ALA A 290 18.64 -29.39 -37.41
C ALA A 290 18.26 -30.07 -38.76
N GLU A 291 16.98 -30.19 -39.06
CA GLU A 291 16.49 -30.72 -40.35
C GLU A 291 16.88 -29.80 -41.52
N ASN A 292 16.78 -28.48 -41.35
CA ASN A 292 17.28 -27.51 -42.34
C ASN A 292 18.79 -27.56 -42.49
N GLN A 293 19.57 -27.69 -41.41
CA GLN A 293 21.03 -27.87 -41.49
C GLN A 293 21.38 -29.16 -42.25
N SER A 294 20.66 -30.26 -42.01
CA SER A 294 20.81 -31.52 -42.74
C SER A 294 20.55 -31.33 -44.25
N ARG A 295 19.44 -30.69 -44.64
CA ARG A 295 19.15 -30.35 -46.04
C ARG A 295 20.18 -29.40 -46.66
N VAL A 296 20.76 -28.48 -45.89
CA VAL A 296 21.84 -27.61 -46.36
C VAL A 296 23.11 -28.42 -46.63
N THR A 297 23.42 -29.46 -45.84
CA THR A 297 24.52 -30.39 -46.18
C THR A 297 24.23 -31.26 -47.39
N GLU A 298 23.00 -31.75 -47.60
CA GLU A 298 22.61 -32.45 -48.84
C GLU A 298 22.72 -31.54 -50.07
N LEU A 299 22.17 -30.32 -49.98
CA LEU A 299 22.27 -29.31 -51.05
C LEU A 299 23.74 -29.01 -51.37
N LYS A 300 24.60 -28.87 -50.37
CA LYS A 300 26.04 -28.66 -50.58
C LYS A 300 26.71 -29.84 -51.28
N GLN A 301 26.38 -31.08 -50.91
CA GLN A 301 26.86 -32.26 -51.63
C GLN A 301 26.41 -32.26 -53.11
N LYS A 302 25.19 -31.79 -53.39
CA LYS A 302 24.70 -31.60 -54.77
C LYS A 302 25.33 -30.42 -55.50
N GLU A 303 25.68 -29.33 -54.81
CA GLU A 303 26.51 -28.26 -55.38
C GLU A 303 27.92 -28.77 -55.72
N ASP A 304 28.51 -29.63 -54.89
CA ASP A 304 29.82 -30.23 -55.15
C ASP A 304 29.78 -31.26 -56.30
N GLU A 305 28.73 -32.08 -56.44
CA GLU A 305 28.46 -32.87 -57.65
C GLU A 305 28.35 -31.98 -58.91
N VAL A 306 27.57 -30.90 -58.84
CA VAL A 306 27.43 -29.93 -59.94
C VAL A 306 28.76 -29.23 -60.26
N ASN A 307 29.62 -28.98 -59.27
CA ASN A 307 30.94 -28.40 -59.48
C ASN A 307 31.92 -29.42 -60.10
N GLN A 308 31.82 -30.72 -59.77
CA GLN A 308 32.56 -31.77 -60.51
C GLN A 308 32.11 -31.82 -61.99
N LEU A 309 30.81 -31.79 -62.26
CA LEU A 309 30.27 -31.74 -63.64
C LEU A 309 30.67 -30.46 -64.40
N LYS A 310 30.76 -29.30 -63.71
CA LYS A 310 31.35 -28.07 -64.29
C LYS A 310 32.82 -28.25 -64.63
N ASN A 311 33.61 -28.90 -63.78
CA ASN A 311 35.04 -29.14 -64.04
C ASN A 311 35.24 -30.08 -65.24
N GLU A 312 34.41 -31.12 -65.38
CA GLU A 312 34.39 -31.99 -66.56
C GLU A 312 34.02 -31.19 -67.84
N THR A 313 33.02 -30.32 -67.74
CA THR A 313 32.63 -29.37 -68.82
C THR A 313 33.77 -28.39 -69.16
N GLN A 314 34.55 -27.96 -68.17
CA GLN A 314 35.72 -27.08 -68.37
C GLN A 314 36.87 -27.82 -69.06
N ARG A 315 37.03 -29.13 -68.80
CA ARG A 315 37.98 -30.03 -69.46
C ARG A 315 37.63 -30.21 -70.95
N LEU A 316 36.35 -30.42 -71.26
CA LEU A 316 35.84 -30.47 -72.62
C LEU A 316 36.01 -29.13 -73.37
N ASN A 317 35.79 -27.99 -72.70
CA ASN A 317 36.01 -26.67 -73.32
C ASN A 317 37.50 -26.41 -73.66
N LYS A 318 38.47 -26.85 -72.85
CA LYS A 318 39.91 -26.78 -73.20
C LYS A 318 40.25 -27.60 -74.46
N MET A 319 39.56 -28.73 -74.67
CA MET A 319 39.69 -29.51 -75.90
C MET A 319 39.10 -28.75 -77.11
N ARG A 320 37.97 -28.05 -76.92
CA ARG A 320 37.37 -27.15 -77.93
C ARG A 320 38.28 -25.97 -78.30
N GLU A 321 38.89 -25.31 -77.32
CA GLU A 321 39.86 -24.22 -77.54
C GLU A 321 41.06 -24.67 -78.38
N THR A 322 41.54 -25.89 -78.18
CA THR A 322 42.69 -26.45 -78.92
C THR A 322 42.37 -26.63 -80.40
N ILE A 323 41.13 -26.98 -80.75
CA ILE A 323 40.64 -27.00 -82.13
C ILE A 323 40.47 -25.57 -82.66
N GLN A 324 39.92 -24.66 -81.84
CA GLN A 324 39.64 -23.27 -82.23
C GLN A 324 40.92 -22.46 -82.56
N ARG A 325 42.08 -22.82 -81.99
CA ARG A 325 43.39 -22.23 -82.37
C ARG A 325 43.78 -22.50 -83.83
N LYS A 326 43.38 -23.64 -84.42
CA LYS A 326 43.67 -23.94 -85.84
C LYS A 326 42.84 -23.10 -86.82
N LEU A 327 41.77 -22.45 -86.36
CA LEU A 327 40.93 -21.59 -87.20
C LEU A 327 41.52 -20.16 -87.33
N ARG A 328 42.13 -19.65 -86.26
CA ARG A 328 42.64 -18.26 -86.18
C ARG A 328 43.77 -17.93 -87.15
N GLN A 329 44.56 -18.92 -87.58
CA GLN A 329 45.61 -18.74 -88.59
C GLN A 329 45.07 -18.26 -89.95
N VAL A 330 43.77 -18.42 -90.21
CA VAL A 330 43.10 -17.94 -91.44
C VAL A 330 42.59 -16.50 -91.29
N GLU A 331 42.45 -16.00 -90.06
CA GLU A 331 41.95 -14.65 -89.76
C GLU A 331 43.06 -13.57 -89.78
N GLU A 332 44.34 -13.96 -89.66
CA GLU A 332 45.50 -13.06 -89.72
C GLU A 332 45.58 -12.24 -91.03
N ASN A 333 45.21 -12.83 -92.16
CA ASN A 333 45.20 -12.17 -93.48
C ASN A 333 44.16 -11.04 -93.64
N LYS A 334 43.46 -10.66 -92.57
CA LYS A 334 42.52 -9.53 -92.52
C LYS A 334 43.15 -8.25 -91.93
N SER A 335 44.33 -8.36 -91.32
CA SER A 335 44.97 -7.30 -90.52
C SER A 335 45.28 -6.02 -91.31
N ASP A 336 45.71 -6.15 -92.57
CA ASP A 336 46.24 -5.05 -93.39
C ASP A 336 45.23 -3.91 -93.66
N VAL A 337 43.93 -4.17 -93.53
CA VAL A 337 42.87 -3.17 -93.75
C VAL A 337 42.63 -2.30 -92.50
N GLU A 338 42.99 -2.75 -91.29
CA GLU A 338 42.76 -1.96 -90.07
C GLU A 338 43.77 -0.81 -89.88
N GLN A 339 44.89 -0.81 -90.62
CA GLN A 339 45.97 0.18 -90.47
C GLN A 339 45.54 1.62 -90.84
N GLN A 340 44.47 1.79 -91.61
CA GLN A 340 43.88 3.11 -91.91
C GLN A 340 43.07 3.71 -90.74
N ARG A 341 42.82 2.96 -89.67
CA ARG A 341 42.06 3.44 -88.49
C ARG A 341 42.93 4.22 -87.48
N GLU A 342 44.24 4.02 -87.49
CA GLU A 342 45.11 4.52 -86.40
C GLU A 342 45.46 6.01 -86.51
N THR A 343 45.48 6.58 -87.71
CA THR A 343 45.67 8.02 -87.92
C THR A 343 44.60 8.87 -87.23
N LEU A 344 43.36 8.37 -87.10
CA LEU A 344 42.28 9.07 -86.38
C LEU A 344 42.37 8.96 -84.85
N LYS A 345 43.14 8.01 -84.29
CA LYS A 345 43.36 7.94 -82.83
C LYS A 345 44.23 9.07 -82.31
N SER A 346 45.16 9.59 -83.13
CA SER A 346 46.16 10.56 -82.66
C SER A 346 45.56 11.90 -82.21
N GLN A 347 44.37 12.26 -82.69
CA GLN A 347 43.68 13.51 -82.32
C GLN A 347 42.95 13.42 -80.97
N ILE A 348 42.61 12.22 -80.49
CA ILE A 348 41.86 12.01 -79.24
C ILE A 348 42.73 12.31 -78.00
N ILE A 349 44.02 11.96 -78.07
CA ILE A 349 45.00 12.10 -76.98
C ILE A 349 45.18 13.56 -76.51
N GLY A 350 44.86 14.54 -77.36
CA GLY A 350 44.84 15.96 -76.98
C GLY A 350 43.71 16.29 -75.99
N LEU A 351 42.49 15.91 -76.35
CA LEU A 351 41.28 16.20 -75.56
C LEU A 351 41.22 15.41 -74.25
N GLU A 352 41.78 14.19 -74.23
CA GLU A 352 41.89 13.38 -73.00
C GLU A 352 42.74 14.06 -71.92
N ARG A 353 43.74 14.86 -72.28
CA ARG A 353 44.60 15.57 -71.31
C ARG A 353 43.90 16.76 -70.65
N GLU A 354 43.07 17.50 -71.38
CA GLU A 354 42.27 18.59 -70.80
C GLU A 354 41.16 18.04 -69.89
N LEU A 355 40.53 16.93 -70.29
CA LEU A 355 39.52 16.24 -69.48
C LEU A 355 40.10 15.68 -68.16
N GLU A 356 41.32 15.15 -68.18
CA GLU A 356 41.98 14.62 -66.98
C GLU A 356 42.46 15.74 -66.03
N ALA A 357 42.87 16.89 -66.57
CA ALA A 357 43.15 18.08 -65.77
C ALA A 357 41.88 18.59 -65.06
N ALA A 358 40.76 18.69 -65.79
CA ALA A 358 39.46 19.07 -65.22
C ALA A 358 38.96 18.07 -64.15
N LYS A 359 39.16 16.76 -64.36
CA LYS A 359 38.84 15.73 -63.35
C LYS A 359 39.68 15.87 -62.08
N LYS A 360 40.99 16.14 -62.18
CA LYS A 360 41.84 16.36 -61.00
C LYS A 360 41.43 17.61 -60.22
N GLN A 361 41.07 18.69 -60.90
CA GLN A 361 40.53 19.87 -60.24
C GLN A 361 39.19 19.54 -59.54
N ALA A 362 38.27 18.83 -60.21
CA ALA A 362 36.99 18.42 -59.64
C ALA A 362 37.14 17.45 -58.43
N GLU A 363 38.12 16.56 -58.41
CA GLU A 363 38.43 15.70 -57.24
C GLU A 363 39.00 16.51 -56.07
N VAL A 364 39.85 17.52 -56.33
CA VAL A 364 40.37 18.44 -55.30
C VAL A 364 39.25 19.33 -54.74
N ASP A 365 38.40 19.88 -55.60
CA ASP A 365 37.28 20.73 -55.19
C ASP A 365 36.22 19.92 -54.44
N LYS A 366 35.90 18.69 -54.90
CA LYS A 366 35.04 17.75 -54.19
C LYS A 366 35.60 17.38 -52.82
N LYS A 367 36.90 17.09 -52.71
CA LYS A 367 37.54 16.82 -51.41
C LYS A 367 37.50 18.04 -50.50
N THR A 368 37.70 19.24 -51.05
CA THR A 368 37.57 20.50 -50.31
C THR A 368 36.13 20.75 -49.86
N ILE A 369 35.14 20.39 -50.67
CA ILE A 369 33.71 20.42 -50.31
C ILE A 369 33.40 19.39 -49.23
N ASP A 370 33.91 18.17 -49.31
CA ASP A 370 33.73 17.11 -48.29
C ASP A 370 34.38 17.50 -46.95
N ASP A 371 35.57 18.09 -46.97
CA ASP A 371 36.26 18.57 -45.77
C ASP A 371 35.59 19.81 -45.18
N ARG A 372 35.12 20.77 -46.00
CA ARG A 372 34.27 21.90 -45.53
C ARG A 372 32.88 21.45 -45.07
N THR A 373 32.34 20.37 -45.63
CA THR A 373 31.07 19.76 -45.20
C THR A 373 31.26 19.04 -43.87
N ARG A 374 32.41 18.37 -43.65
CA ARG A 374 32.81 17.86 -42.34
C ARG A 374 33.00 18.97 -41.33
N GLU A 375 33.73 20.04 -41.65
CA GLU A 375 33.84 21.20 -40.76
C GLU A 375 32.47 21.79 -40.43
N ARG A 376 31.61 22.01 -41.43
CA ARG A 376 30.23 22.48 -41.22
C ARG A 376 29.45 21.54 -40.30
N ASP A 377 29.49 20.24 -40.52
CA ASP A 377 28.70 19.28 -39.75
C ASP A 377 29.28 19.02 -38.34
N ILE A 378 30.59 19.17 -38.17
CA ILE A 378 31.27 19.18 -36.86
C ILE A 378 30.94 20.47 -36.11
N LEU A 379 31.01 21.64 -36.76
CA LEU A 379 30.64 22.94 -36.19
C LEU A 379 29.14 23.01 -35.90
N GLN A 380 28.28 22.42 -36.72
CA GLN A 380 26.83 22.37 -36.51
C GLN A 380 26.46 21.36 -35.43
N LYS A 381 27.16 20.20 -35.31
CA LYS A 381 27.05 19.33 -34.12
C LYS A 381 27.60 19.99 -32.86
N SER A 382 28.66 20.79 -32.96
CA SER A 382 29.23 21.54 -31.84
C SER A 382 28.27 22.65 -31.40
N MET A 383 27.72 23.42 -32.34
CA MET A 383 26.72 24.45 -32.13
C MET A 383 25.42 23.87 -31.58
N LEU A 384 24.92 22.73 -32.07
CA LEU A 384 23.74 22.05 -31.52
C LEU A 384 24.00 21.49 -30.12
N LYS A 385 25.19 20.91 -29.86
CA LYS A 385 25.59 20.51 -28.51
C LYS A 385 25.66 21.72 -27.58
N ALA A 386 26.33 22.80 -27.99
CA ALA A 386 26.46 24.04 -27.23
C ALA A 386 25.11 24.73 -27.00
N ALA A 387 24.23 24.80 -28.00
CA ALA A 387 22.87 25.30 -27.87
C ALA A 387 22.05 24.44 -26.91
N SER A 388 22.12 23.10 -27.02
CA SER A 388 21.44 22.20 -26.07
C SER A 388 22.00 22.30 -24.64
N ALA A 389 23.30 22.55 -24.50
CA ALA A 389 23.96 22.77 -23.21
C ALA A 389 23.58 24.13 -22.63
N THR A 390 23.56 25.18 -23.44
CA THR A 390 23.11 26.53 -23.06
C THR A 390 21.63 26.54 -22.71
N GLN A 391 20.79 25.80 -23.43
CA GLN A 391 19.36 25.68 -23.16
C GLN A 391 19.08 24.84 -21.90
N LYS A 392 19.85 23.76 -21.67
CA LYS A 392 19.86 23.04 -20.38
C LYS A 392 20.33 23.96 -19.24
N GLN A 393 21.41 24.71 -19.44
CA GLN A 393 21.93 25.65 -18.45
C GLN A 393 20.96 26.79 -18.16
N LEU A 394 20.25 27.32 -19.17
CA LEU A 394 19.19 28.31 -19.01
C LEU A 394 18.01 27.73 -18.21
N HIS A 395 17.65 26.46 -18.45
CA HIS A 395 16.61 25.78 -17.70
C HIS A 395 17.04 25.47 -16.25
N LEU A 396 18.32 25.16 -16.05
CA LEU A 396 18.95 24.99 -14.74
C LEU A 396 19.01 26.32 -13.98
N VAL A 397 19.40 27.41 -14.64
CA VAL A 397 19.40 28.77 -14.08
C VAL A 397 17.99 29.18 -13.69
N LYS A 398 16.97 28.97 -14.52
CA LYS A 398 15.56 29.24 -14.14
C LYS A 398 15.10 28.38 -12.95
N LEU A 399 15.52 27.11 -12.89
CA LEU A 399 15.23 26.25 -11.74
C LEU A 399 15.94 26.75 -10.47
N HIS A 400 17.19 27.21 -10.59
CA HIS A 400 17.96 27.81 -9.51
C HIS A 400 17.45 29.21 -9.11
N GLU A 401 16.89 30.01 -10.02
CA GLU A 401 16.22 31.27 -9.71
C GLU A 401 14.92 31.04 -8.95
N GLN A 402 14.12 30.04 -9.34
CA GLN A 402 12.91 29.67 -8.60
C GLN A 402 13.26 29.05 -7.23
N SER A 403 14.25 28.17 -7.17
CA SER A 403 14.77 27.61 -5.92
C SER A 403 15.35 28.72 -5.02
N LYS A 404 16.10 29.68 -5.59
CA LYS A 404 16.58 30.87 -4.90
C LYS A 404 15.43 31.70 -4.34
N LYS A 405 14.38 31.99 -5.11
CA LYS A 405 13.20 32.72 -4.61
C LYS A 405 12.51 32.00 -3.46
N ASN A 406 12.36 30.67 -3.56
CA ASN A 406 11.80 29.87 -2.47
C ASN A 406 12.70 29.94 -1.22
N LEU A 407 14.01 29.79 -1.38
CA LEU A 407 14.99 29.90 -0.29
C LEU A 407 15.10 31.31 0.28
N GLU A 408 14.92 32.37 -0.51
CA GLU A 408 14.87 33.76 -0.06
C GLU A 408 13.59 34.02 0.76
N GLN A 409 12.46 33.44 0.36
CA GLN A 409 11.22 33.46 1.15
C GLN A 409 11.38 32.66 2.45
N ASP A 410 11.99 31.48 2.42
CA ASP A 410 12.25 30.68 3.62
C ASP A 410 13.23 31.39 4.56
N ILE A 411 14.29 32.00 4.05
CA ILE A 411 15.22 32.84 4.83
C ILE A 411 14.48 34.03 5.45
N GLN A 412 13.52 34.64 4.76
CA GLN A 412 12.69 35.70 5.33
C GLN A 412 11.76 35.16 6.44
N ASN A 413 11.08 34.03 6.21
CA ASN A 413 10.26 33.35 7.20
C ASN A 413 11.07 33.00 8.47
N TYR A 414 12.29 32.46 8.30
CA TYR A 414 13.20 32.14 9.39
C TYR A 414 13.77 33.37 10.09
N ARG A 415 13.97 34.50 9.40
CA ARG A 415 14.35 35.78 10.03
C ARG A 415 13.23 36.31 10.92
N GLU A 416 11.99 36.29 10.44
CA GLU A 416 10.83 36.72 11.21
C GLU A 416 10.60 35.82 12.44
N GLU A 417 10.72 34.50 12.28
CA GLU A 417 10.62 33.58 13.40
C GLU A 417 11.79 33.76 14.39
N ALA A 418 13.03 33.89 13.93
CA ALA A 418 14.17 34.22 14.79
C ALA A 418 13.98 35.57 15.53
N GLN A 419 13.28 36.53 14.94
CA GLN A 419 12.93 37.80 15.59
C GLN A 419 11.82 37.63 16.66
N LYS A 420 10.86 36.71 16.47
CA LYS A 420 9.90 36.32 17.53
C LYS A 420 10.62 35.59 18.67
N GLN A 421 11.45 34.59 18.36
CA GLN A 421 12.23 33.83 19.34
C GLN A 421 13.12 34.76 20.19
N ARG A 422 13.79 35.76 19.59
CA ARG A 422 14.56 36.77 20.33
C ARG A 422 13.72 37.61 21.29
N LYS A 423 12.46 37.95 20.95
CA LYS A 423 11.55 38.66 21.87
C LYS A 423 11.13 37.78 23.05
N ILE A 424 10.86 36.49 22.80
CA ILE A 424 10.52 35.51 23.84
C ILE A 424 11.70 35.30 24.79
N ILE A 425 12.92 35.10 24.25
CA ILE A 425 14.15 35.00 25.05
C ILE A 425 14.34 36.23 25.94
N TYR A 426 14.22 37.44 25.38
CA TYR A 426 14.35 38.68 26.16
C TYR A 426 13.31 38.82 27.29
N GLN A 427 12.09 38.31 27.12
CA GLN A 427 11.10 38.25 28.21
C GLN A 427 11.51 37.22 29.28
N LEU A 428 11.94 36.03 28.89
CA LEU A 428 12.37 34.98 29.82
C LEU A 428 13.64 35.37 30.60
N GLU A 429 14.57 36.10 29.99
CA GLU A 429 15.74 36.67 30.67
C GLU A 429 15.32 37.71 31.71
N LYS A 430 14.36 38.58 31.39
CA LYS A 430 13.81 39.57 32.33
C LYS A 430 13.05 38.93 33.49
N GLU A 431 12.39 37.80 33.26
CA GLU A 431 11.73 37.01 34.32
C GLU A 431 12.76 36.26 35.19
N ARG A 432 13.78 35.64 34.59
CA ARG A 432 14.92 35.05 35.30
C ARG A 432 15.57 36.06 36.26
N ASP A 433 15.90 37.24 35.75
CA ASP A 433 16.61 38.26 36.55
C ASP A 433 15.72 38.84 37.66
N ARG A 434 14.39 38.87 37.46
CA ARG A 434 13.44 39.19 38.52
C ARG A 434 13.47 38.14 39.64
N TYR A 435 13.39 36.85 39.30
CA TYR A 435 13.39 35.78 40.31
C TYR A 435 14.74 35.64 41.04
N ILE A 436 15.86 35.93 40.37
CA ILE A 436 17.19 36.02 41.02
C ILE A 436 17.19 37.10 42.10
N ASN A 437 16.64 38.29 41.80
CA ASN A 437 16.55 39.37 42.77
C ASN A 437 15.61 39.01 43.94
N GLU A 438 14.41 38.49 43.67
CA GLU A 438 13.47 38.05 44.71
C GLU A 438 14.06 36.95 45.64
N ALA A 439 14.85 36.02 45.08
CA ALA A 439 15.55 34.99 45.86
C ALA A 439 16.72 35.56 46.70
N SER A 440 17.43 36.57 46.20
CA SER A 440 18.49 37.25 46.96
C SER A 440 17.90 38.03 48.15
N ASP A 441 16.81 38.76 47.91
CA ASP A 441 16.09 39.55 48.92
C ASP A 441 15.55 38.67 50.07
N LEU A 442 14.99 37.51 49.74
CA LEU A 442 14.52 36.54 50.73
C LEU A 442 15.68 35.93 51.54
N THR A 443 16.79 35.62 50.88
CA THR A 443 17.99 35.05 51.51
C THR A 443 18.58 36.02 52.54
N GLN A 444 18.65 37.31 52.22
CA GLN A 444 19.14 38.35 53.12
C GLN A 444 18.28 38.49 54.39
N ARG A 445 16.94 38.40 54.25
CA ARG A 445 16.00 38.44 55.39
C ARG A 445 16.14 37.22 56.31
N VAL A 446 16.35 36.02 55.75
CA VAL A 446 16.60 34.80 56.53
C VAL A 446 17.88 34.94 57.37
N LEU A 447 18.97 35.42 56.77
CA LEU A 447 20.23 35.64 57.49
C LEU A 447 20.07 36.66 58.64
N GLN A 448 19.30 37.73 58.43
CA GLN A 448 19.06 38.73 59.47
C GLN A 448 18.28 38.16 60.66
N HIS A 449 17.22 37.40 60.41
CA HIS A 449 16.45 36.73 61.49
C HIS A 449 17.24 35.63 62.21
N MET A 450 18.20 34.97 61.56
CA MET A 450 19.09 34.03 62.24
C MET A 450 20.01 34.71 63.26
N GLU A 451 20.39 35.99 63.05
CA GLU A 451 21.20 36.73 64.01
C GLU A 451 20.37 37.22 65.21
N ASP A 452 19.13 37.66 64.98
CA ASP A 452 18.16 38.01 66.04
C ASP A 452 17.97 36.86 67.05
N VAL A 453 17.91 35.61 66.58
CA VAL A 453 17.73 34.42 67.42
C VAL A 453 18.91 34.22 68.37
N LYS A 454 20.16 34.29 67.88
CA LYS A 454 21.37 34.12 68.71
C LYS A 454 21.43 35.12 69.86
N VAL A 455 21.04 36.37 69.61
CA VAL A 455 21.00 37.44 70.62
C VAL A 455 19.99 37.11 71.72
N ARG A 456 18.86 36.48 71.40
CA ARG A 456 17.88 36.00 72.40
C ARG A 456 18.37 34.79 73.19
N GLU A 457 19.09 33.87 72.56
CA GLU A 457 19.65 32.69 73.25
C GLU A 457 20.68 33.08 74.32
N MET A 458 21.55 34.05 74.04
CA MET A 458 22.48 34.59 75.06
C MET A 458 21.73 35.21 76.26
N GLN A 459 20.67 35.99 76.02
CA GLN A 459 19.88 36.60 77.10
C GLN A 459 19.26 35.54 78.03
N ILE A 460 18.78 34.43 77.47
CA ILE A 460 18.19 33.32 78.24
C ILE A 460 19.23 32.60 79.12
N PHE A 461 20.50 32.54 78.70
CA PHE A 461 21.58 31.93 79.47
C PHE A 461 21.90 32.73 80.75
N ASP A 462 22.07 34.05 80.64
CA ASP A 462 22.41 34.91 81.78
C ASP A 462 21.32 34.95 82.86
N PHE A 463 20.03 34.91 82.47
CA PHE A 463 18.94 34.86 83.45
C PHE A 463 18.88 33.52 84.19
N LYS A 464 19.15 32.39 83.51
CA LYS A 464 19.21 31.07 84.18
C LYS A 464 20.29 31.00 85.26
N LYS A 465 21.46 31.61 85.02
CA LYS A 465 22.55 31.63 86.00
C LYS A 465 22.16 32.34 87.31
N LYS A 466 21.53 33.52 87.22
CA LYS A 466 21.14 34.34 88.38
C LYS A 466 20.10 33.68 89.28
N ILE A 467 19.27 32.78 88.74
CA ILE A 467 18.24 32.05 89.51
C ILE A 467 18.87 31.01 90.45
N ALA A 468 19.88 30.27 89.97
CA ALA A 468 20.54 29.21 90.76
C ALA A 468 21.32 29.75 91.99
N GLU A 469 21.86 30.96 91.89
CA GLU A 469 22.62 31.63 92.96
C GLU A 469 21.72 32.19 94.09
N ALA A 470 20.41 32.32 93.85
CA ALA A 470 19.42 32.70 94.86
C ALA A 470 18.84 31.46 95.58
N ASP A 471 18.48 30.43 94.82
CA ASP A 471 17.81 29.23 95.33
C ASP A 471 18.65 28.44 96.35
N THR A 472 19.98 28.50 96.22
CA THR A 472 20.94 27.87 97.14
C THR A 472 21.02 28.54 98.51
N LYS A 473 20.71 29.84 98.65
CA LYS A 473 20.74 30.55 99.94
C LYS A 473 19.47 30.34 100.76
N LEU A 474 18.32 30.19 100.11
CA LEU A 474 17.02 30.01 100.79
C LEU A 474 16.96 28.65 101.52
N ARG A 475 17.38 27.58 100.84
CA ARG A 475 17.34 26.19 101.33
C ARG A 475 18.12 25.95 102.63
N GLN A 476 19.12 26.77 102.96
CA GLN A 476 19.93 26.59 104.17
C GLN A 476 19.23 27.06 105.46
N GLN A 477 18.23 27.95 105.36
CA GLN A 477 17.51 28.48 106.54
C GLN A 477 16.28 27.64 106.91
N GLN A 478 15.56 27.10 105.93
CA GLN A 478 14.28 26.39 106.16
C GLN A 478 14.47 25.01 106.83
N ASN A 479 15.47 24.25 106.41
CA ASN A 479 15.73 22.87 106.84
C ASN A 479 15.88 22.68 108.36
N LEU A 480 16.28 23.72 109.11
CA LEU A 480 16.54 23.64 110.55
C LEU A 480 15.29 23.77 111.44
N TYR A 481 14.17 24.29 110.91
CA TYR A 481 12.96 24.55 111.70
C TYR A 481 11.80 23.59 111.39
N GLU A 482 11.69 23.12 110.15
CA GLU A 482 10.54 22.32 109.70
C GLU A 482 10.62 20.84 110.12
N ALA A 483 11.83 20.28 110.21
CA ALA A 483 12.06 18.85 110.46
C ALA A 483 11.36 18.30 111.71
N VAL A 484 11.49 18.98 112.85
CA VAL A 484 10.96 18.47 114.15
C VAL A 484 9.43 18.49 114.23
N ARG A 485 8.75 19.25 113.35
CA ARG A 485 7.30 19.48 113.40
C ARG A 485 6.52 18.88 112.22
N SER A 486 7.18 18.67 111.08
CA SER A 486 6.55 18.12 109.87
C SER A 486 6.32 16.60 109.96
N ASP A 487 7.35 15.85 110.34
CA ASP A 487 7.42 14.38 110.22
C ASP A 487 6.19 13.65 110.77
N ARG A 488 5.64 14.07 111.92
CA ARG A 488 4.51 13.37 112.56
C ARG A 488 3.20 13.46 111.78
N ASN A 489 3.00 14.50 110.96
CA ASN A 489 1.75 14.71 110.21
C ASN A 489 1.94 14.52 108.71
N LEU A 490 3.17 14.64 108.18
CA LEU A 490 3.48 14.53 106.75
C LEU A 490 3.24 13.13 106.19
N TYR A 491 3.75 12.08 106.86
CA TYR A 491 3.71 10.70 106.31
C TYR A 491 2.30 10.16 106.09
N SER A 492 1.31 10.56 106.89
CA SER A 492 -0.08 10.11 106.71
C SER A 492 -0.79 10.79 105.54
N LYS A 493 -0.31 11.95 105.09
CA LYS A 493 -0.91 12.69 103.97
C LYS A 493 -0.21 12.34 102.65
N ASN A 494 1.12 12.41 102.62
CA ASN A 494 1.92 12.15 101.42
C ASN A 494 1.70 10.73 100.86
N LEU A 495 1.42 9.74 101.71
CA LEU A 495 1.12 8.38 101.27
C LEU A 495 -0.10 8.33 100.35
N ILE A 496 -1.19 9.04 100.70
CA ILE A 496 -2.44 9.05 99.93
C ILE A 496 -2.25 9.84 98.63
N GLU A 497 -1.69 11.05 98.70
CA GLU A 497 -1.45 11.89 97.51
C GLU A 497 -0.49 11.19 96.52
N SER A 498 0.52 10.46 97.00
CA SER A 498 1.40 9.63 96.15
C SER A 498 0.67 8.45 95.51
N GLN A 499 -0.28 7.82 96.22
CA GLN A 499 -1.06 6.70 95.70
C GLN A 499 -1.90 7.12 94.48
N ASP A 500 -2.51 8.30 94.56
CA ASP A 500 -3.35 8.86 93.49
C ASP A 500 -2.52 9.37 92.32
N GLU A 501 -1.41 10.10 92.54
CA GLU A 501 -0.48 10.48 91.45
C GLU A 501 0.07 9.25 90.70
N ILE A 502 0.41 8.16 91.42
CA ILE A 502 0.86 6.91 90.81
C ILE A 502 -0.23 6.28 89.93
N THR A 503 -1.51 6.38 90.29
CA THR A 503 -2.59 5.84 89.44
C THR A 503 -2.93 6.74 88.24
N GLU A 504 -2.83 8.07 88.38
CA GLU A 504 -2.96 8.99 87.24
C GLU A 504 -1.80 8.83 86.25
N MET A 505 -0.57 8.74 86.74
CA MET A 505 0.61 8.51 85.88
C MET A 505 0.56 7.14 85.18
N LYS A 506 0.03 6.11 85.84
CA LYS A 506 -0.26 4.81 85.18
C LYS A 506 -1.34 4.90 84.09
N ARG A 507 -2.32 5.81 84.20
CA ARG A 507 -3.27 6.12 83.11
C ARG A 507 -2.59 6.84 81.96
N LYS A 508 -1.83 7.90 82.24
CA LYS A 508 -1.06 8.67 81.24
C LYS A 508 -0.09 7.78 80.45
N LEU A 509 0.64 6.90 81.13
CA LEU A 509 1.58 5.96 80.50
C LEU A 509 0.86 4.92 79.61
N LYS A 510 -0.32 4.41 80.01
CA LYS A 510 -1.15 3.56 79.14
C LYS A 510 -1.60 4.28 77.85
N ILE A 511 -1.98 5.55 77.95
CA ILE A 511 -2.39 6.36 76.79
C ILE A 511 -1.17 6.60 75.87
N MET A 512 -0.02 6.97 76.43
CA MET A 512 1.23 7.11 75.66
C MET A 512 1.65 5.81 74.97
N ASN A 513 1.59 4.65 75.63
CA ASN A 513 1.89 3.38 74.97
C ASN A 513 0.94 3.12 73.79
N HIS A 514 -0.37 3.36 73.94
CA HIS A 514 -1.30 3.17 72.83
C HIS A 514 -1.03 4.13 71.66
N GLN A 515 -0.66 5.38 71.92
CA GLN A 515 -0.21 6.33 70.89
C GLN A 515 1.10 5.89 70.22
N ILE A 516 2.06 5.38 71.00
CA ILE A 516 3.33 4.83 70.49
C ILE A 516 3.06 3.61 69.58
N ASP A 517 2.13 2.74 69.95
CA ASP A 517 1.80 1.55 69.16
C ASP A 517 1.00 1.89 67.89
N GLN A 518 0.06 2.84 67.96
CA GLN A 518 -0.60 3.42 66.77
C GLN A 518 0.42 4.05 65.80
N LEU A 519 1.40 4.80 66.32
CA LEU A 519 2.45 5.41 65.49
C LEU A 519 3.38 4.37 64.87
N LYS A 520 3.65 3.23 65.53
CA LYS A 520 4.37 2.10 64.93
C LYS A 520 3.58 1.47 63.78
N GLU A 521 2.28 1.25 63.95
CA GLU A 521 1.42 0.72 62.88
C GLU A 521 1.34 1.68 61.69
N GLU A 522 1.23 2.99 61.93
CA GLU A 522 1.30 4.00 60.87
C GLU A 522 2.66 4.00 60.13
N ILE A 523 3.77 3.87 60.86
CA ILE A 523 5.11 3.80 60.27
C ILE A 523 5.24 2.54 59.41
N GLN A 524 4.90 1.36 59.93
CA GLN A 524 4.95 0.11 59.17
C GLN A 524 4.03 0.13 57.94
N SER A 525 2.84 0.73 58.05
CA SER A 525 1.92 0.93 56.92
C SER A 525 2.54 1.81 55.83
N LYS A 526 3.19 2.92 56.22
CA LYS A 526 3.88 3.83 55.29
C LYS A 526 5.15 3.21 54.69
N GLU A 527 5.92 2.43 55.44
CA GLU A 527 7.07 1.66 54.95
C GLU A 527 6.65 0.61 53.92
N ALA A 528 5.58 -0.14 54.18
CA ALA A 528 5.02 -1.10 53.23
C ALA A 528 4.49 -0.44 51.95
N ALA A 529 3.85 0.74 52.06
CA ALA A 529 3.42 1.53 50.90
C ALA A 529 4.62 2.05 50.08
N LEU A 530 5.66 2.56 50.75
CA LEU A 530 6.86 3.10 50.11
C LEU A 530 7.68 2.01 49.40
N MET A 531 7.80 0.82 50.02
CA MET A 531 8.35 -0.38 49.37
C MET A 531 7.57 -0.75 48.10
N LYS A 532 6.23 -0.71 48.14
CA LYS A 532 5.38 -1.01 46.99
C LYS A 532 5.60 -0.01 45.85
N GLU A 533 5.60 1.29 46.14
CA GLU A 533 5.88 2.33 45.14
C GLU A 533 7.29 2.19 44.56
N HIS A 534 8.30 1.80 45.35
CA HIS A 534 9.65 1.55 44.85
C HIS A 534 9.69 0.40 43.82
N PHE A 535 8.97 -0.70 44.05
CA PHE A 535 8.88 -1.79 43.07
C PHE A 535 8.09 -1.38 41.82
N GLU A 536 7.01 -0.60 42.00
CA GLU A 536 6.17 -0.13 40.89
C GLU A 536 6.94 0.86 39.99
N HIS A 537 7.69 1.79 40.58
CA HIS A 537 8.60 2.69 39.88
C HIS A 537 9.71 1.93 39.13
N GLN A 538 10.32 0.93 39.75
CA GLN A 538 11.36 0.12 39.12
C GLN A 538 10.82 -0.72 37.94
N ARG A 539 9.55 -1.15 37.98
CA ARG A 539 8.87 -1.73 36.81
C ARG A 539 8.66 -0.70 35.70
N VAL A 540 8.14 0.49 36.04
CA VAL A 540 7.88 1.57 35.07
C VAL A 540 9.15 2.04 34.35
N GLU A 541 10.28 2.20 35.04
CA GLU A 541 11.56 2.52 34.39
C GLU A 541 12.04 1.41 33.44
N LYS A 542 11.81 0.14 33.78
CA LYS A 542 12.13 -1.00 32.89
C LYS A 542 11.24 -1.03 31.65
N ASP A 543 9.94 -0.78 31.81
CA ASP A 543 8.98 -0.73 30.70
C ASP A 543 9.26 0.49 29.78
N LYS A 544 9.62 1.64 30.36
CA LYS A 544 10.08 2.84 29.66
C LYS A 544 11.33 2.58 28.81
N GLU A 545 12.32 1.84 29.33
CA GLU A 545 13.53 1.52 28.56
C GLU A 545 13.26 0.46 27.48
N ASN A 546 12.38 -0.53 27.74
CA ASN A 546 11.87 -1.43 26.70
C ASN A 546 11.17 -0.67 25.56
N LEU A 547 10.31 0.31 25.90
CA LEU A 547 9.62 1.16 24.93
C LEU A 547 10.59 2.07 24.14
N ARG A 548 11.68 2.56 24.76
CA ARG A 548 12.74 3.30 24.06
C ARG A 548 13.47 2.42 23.04
N MET A 549 13.82 1.19 23.41
CA MET A 549 14.47 0.25 22.50
C MET A 549 13.57 -0.09 21.30
N GLU A 550 12.28 -0.37 21.53
CA GLU A 550 11.32 -0.64 20.45
C GLU A 550 11.07 0.61 19.59
N LEU A 551 10.95 1.81 20.18
CA LEU A 551 10.80 3.05 19.43
C LEU A 551 12.00 3.32 18.51
N ASN A 552 13.23 3.07 18.98
CA ASN A 552 14.43 3.20 18.15
C ASN A 552 14.48 2.13 17.05
N ARG A 553 14.06 0.88 17.34
CA ARG A 553 13.95 -0.19 16.34
C ARG A 553 12.94 0.17 15.23
N GLN A 554 11.80 0.74 15.60
CA GLN A 554 10.76 1.18 14.66
C GLN A 554 11.22 2.40 13.84
N LYS A 555 11.93 3.37 14.44
CA LYS A 555 12.54 4.49 13.70
C LYS A 555 13.55 4.01 12.66
N GLN A 556 14.45 3.10 13.04
CA GLN A 556 15.42 2.50 12.11
C GLN A 556 14.71 1.81 10.94
N GLN A 557 13.72 0.95 11.25
CA GLN A 557 12.96 0.22 10.24
C GLN A 557 12.16 1.15 9.30
N ALA A 558 11.64 2.28 9.82
CA ALA A 558 10.97 3.30 9.01
C ALA A 558 11.97 4.07 8.11
N GLN A 559 13.17 4.38 8.60
CA GLN A 559 14.21 5.06 7.83
C GLN A 559 14.77 4.17 6.70
N GLU A 560 14.98 2.88 6.97
CA GLU A 560 15.32 1.87 5.96
C GLU A 560 14.22 1.73 4.90
N SER A 561 12.94 1.70 5.33
CA SER A 561 11.79 1.65 4.42
C SER A 561 11.69 2.90 3.54
N LYS A 562 11.98 4.09 4.09
CA LYS A 562 11.99 5.35 3.33
C LYS A 562 13.11 5.37 2.29
N ALA A 563 14.32 4.94 2.64
CA ALA A 563 15.43 4.83 1.71
C ALA A 563 15.15 3.82 0.57
N TYR A 564 14.46 2.72 0.88
CA TYR A 564 14.01 1.77 -0.14
C TYR A 564 12.97 2.39 -1.10
N ILE A 565 11.99 3.15 -0.59
CA ILE A 565 11.01 3.86 -1.43
C ILE A 565 11.70 4.87 -2.34
N GLU A 566 12.59 5.72 -1.80
CA GLU A 566 13.34 6.71 -2.59
C GLU A 566 14.17 6.06 -3.72
N ALA A 567 14.74 4.87 -3.47
CA ALA A 567 15.43 4.09 -4.49
C ALA A 567 14.48 3.52 -5.56
N GLN A 568 13.29 3.02 -5.17
CA GLN A 568 12.29 2.55 -6.14
C GLN A 568 11.74 3.69 -7.00
N GLU A 569 11.42 4.85 -6.42
CA GLU A 569 11.00 6.04 -7.19
C GLU A 569 12.11 6.51 -8.16
N ALA A 570 13.38 6.36 -7.81
CA ALA A 570 14.50 6.71 -8.68
C ALA A 570 14.57 5.78 -9.91
N GLU A 571 14.37 4.47 -9.70
CA GLU A 571 14.32 3.49 -10.80
C GLU A 571 13.02 3.64 -11.63
N GLU A 572 11.87 3.93 -11.01
CA GLU A 572 10.62 4.24 -11.72
C GLU A 572 10.82 5.44 -12.67
N ARG A 573 11.40 6.54 -12.19
CA ARG A 573 11.72 7.72 -13.02
C ARG A 573 12.68 7.38 -14.18
N LYS A 574 13.59 6.43 -13.99
CA LYS A 574 14.50 5.91 -15.03
C LYS A 574 13.77 5.03 -16.05
N LEU A 575 12.89 4.13 -15.61
CA LEU A 575 12.05 3.29 -16.48
C LEU A 575 11.05 4.13 -17.29
N LEU A 576 10.37 5.10 -16.68
CA LEU A 576 9.47 6.03 -17.37
C LEU A 576 10.20 6.83 -18.46
N LYS A 577 11.45 7.23 -18.21
CA LYS A 577 12.29 7.89 -19.22
C LYS A 577 12.64 6.95 -20.39
N ILE A 578 12.98 5.69 -20.11
CA ILE A 578 13.26 4.68 -21.15
C ILE A 578 12.01 4.40 -22.00
N ILE A 579 10.83 4.29 -21.37
CA ILE A 579 9.54 4.12 -22.06
C ILE A 579 9.27 5.32 -22.97
N ALA A 580 9.44 6.56 -22.49
CA ALA A 580 9.24 7.77 -23.29
C ALA A 580 10.22 7.87 -24.48
N GLU A 581 11.47 7.43 -24.31
CA GLU A 581 12.46 7.37 -25.39
C GLU A 581 12.11 6.28 -26.42
N ALA A 582 11.61 5.12 -25.98
CA ALA A 582 11.15 4.04 -26.85
C ALA A 582 9.85 4.37 -27.60
N ASP A 583 8.87 5.01 -26.95
CA ASP A 583 7.64 5.51 -27.59
C ASP A 583 7.95 6.55 -28.67
N ALA A 584 8.87 7.49 -28.39
CA ALA A 584 9.32 8.49 -29.34
C ALA A 584 10.01 7.86 -30.57
N GLU A 585 10.83 6.82 -30.35
CA GLU A 585 11.50 6.10 -31.43
C GLU A 585 10.51 5.27 -32.27
N ARG A 586 9.55 4.58 -31.64
CA ARG A 586 8.46 3.89 -32.35
C ARG A 586 7.65 4.85 -33.24
N VAL A 587 7.45 6.09 -32.81
CA VAL A 587 6.77 7.14 -33.61
C VAL A 587 7.62 7.61 -34.79
N ARG A 588 8.96 7.59 -34.71
CA ARG A 588 9.86 7.85 -35.86
C ARG A 588 9.82 6.71 -36.86
N GLN A 589 10.06 5.49 -36.40
CA GLN A 589 10.06 4.29 -37.23
C GLN A 589 8.72 4.10 -37.97
N LYS A 590 7.60 4.45 -37.33
CA LYS A 590 6.31 4.47 -38.02
C LYS A 590 6.27 5.50 -39.16
N LYS A 591 6.76 6.73 -38.96
CA LYS A 591 6.80 7.75 -40.02
C LYS A 591 7.71 7.35 -41.18
N GLU A 592 8.84 6.71 -40.89
CA GLU A 592 9.75 6.17 -41.91
C GLU A 592 9.08 5.03 -42.70
N LEU A 593 8.35 4.13 -42.02
CA LEU A 593 7.53 3.11 -42.68
C LEU A 593 6.41 3.72 -43.54
N ASP A 594 5.67 4.71 -43.03
CA ASP A 594 4.62 5.42 -43.77
C ASP A 594 5.20 6.14 -45.01
N GLN A 595 6.42 6.70 -44.92
CA GLN A 595 7.14 7.27 -46.07
C GLN A 595 7.55 6.18 -47.09
N VAL A 596 8.16 5.07 -46.65
CA VAL A 596 8.56 3.97 -47.54
C VAL A 596 7.35 3.33 -48.24
N ILE A 597 6.19 3.28 -47.57
CA ILE A 597 4.91 2.88 -48.19
C ILE A 597 4.50 3.89 -49.27
N SER A 598 4.58 5.19 -49.01
CA SER A 598 4.28 6.21 -50.02
C SER A 598 5.23 6.15 -51.22
N GLU A 599 6.53 5.94 -51.00
CA GLU A 599 7.53 5.78 -52.06
C GLU A 599 7.27 4.51 -52.89
N ARG A 600 6.97 3.39 -52.23
CA ARG A 600 6.53 2.13 -52.87
C ARG A 600 5.31 2.34 -53.77
N ASP A 601 4.30 3.08 -53.30
CA ASP A 601 3.04 3.25 -54.01
C ASP A 601 3.17 4.23 -55.20
N ILE A 602 4.04 5.23 -55.08
CA ILE A 602 4.45 6.08 -56.20
C ILE A 602 5.20 5.23 -57.26
N LEU A 603 6.18 4.42 -56.86
CA LEU A 603 6.96 3.56 -57.75
C LEU A 603 6.08 2.47 -58.41
N GLY A 604 5.15 1.88 -57.66
CA GLY A 604 4.16 0.93 -58.19
C GLY A 604 3.25 1.58 -59.25
N THR A 605 2.77 2.79 -58.98
CA THR A 605 1.98 3.57 -59.95
C THR A 605 2.78 3.91 -61.21
N GLN A 606 4.07 4.22 -61.08
CA GLN A 606 4.95 4.43 -62.23
C GLN A 606 5.19 3.14 -63.02
N LEU A 607 5.42 2.01 -62.34
CA LEU A 607 5.66 0.71 -62.96
C LEU A 607 4.45 0.23 -63.77
N VAL A 608 3.22 0.40 -63.24
CA VAL A 608 1.99 0.09 -63.98
C VAL A 608 1.92 0.92 -65.27
N ARG A 609 2.11 2.24 -65.20
CA ARG A 609 2.11 3.11 -66.40
C ARG A 609 3.17 2.71 -67.42
N ARG A 610 4.38 2.32 -66.99
CA ARG A 610 5.42 1.83 -67.90
C ARG A 610 5.08 0.48 -68.54
N ASN A 611 4.40 -0.41 -67.81
CA ASN A 611 3.89 -1.66 -68.38
C ASN A 611 2.77 -1.40 -69.41
N ASP A 612 1.88 -0.43 -69.16
CA ASP A 612 0.84 -0.02 -70.11
C ASP A 612 1.46 0.60 -71.39
N GLU A 613 2.43 1.51 -71.25
CA GLU A 613 3.21 2.06 -72.36
C GLU A 613 3.90 0.96 -73.18
N LEU A 614 4.52 -0.01 -72.51
CA LEU A 614 5.24 -1.13 -73.12
C LEU A 614 4.29 -2.11 -73.84
N ALA A 615 3.10 -2.37 -73.29
CA ALA A 615 2.05 -3.14 -73.96
C ALA A 615 1.53 -2.45 -75.22
N LEU A 616 1.30 -1.12 -75.16
CA LEU A 616 0.93 -0.32 -76.32
C LEU A 616 2.03 -0.32 -77.40
N LEU A 617 3.30 -0.30 -77.01
CA LEU A 617 4.43 -0.42 -77.94
C LEU A 617 4.48 -1.81 -78.59
N TYR A 618 4.25 -2.90 -77.86
CA TYR A 618 4.21 -4.24 -78.45
C TYR A 618 3.07 -4.42 -79.47
N GLU A 619 1.85 -3.96 -79.17
CA GLU A 619 0.76 -3.98 -80.16
C GLU A 619 1.06 -3.09 -81.37
N LYS A 620 1.71 -1.93 -81.17
CA LYS A 620 2.16 -1.08 -82.29
C LYS A 620 3.20 -1.79 -83.17
N ILE A 621 4.19 -2.47 -82.59
CA ILE A 621 5.19 -3.27 -83.31
C ILE A 621 4.51 -4.40 -84.08
N LYS A 622 3.57 -5.12 -83.45
CA LYS A 622 2.79 -6.21 -84.05
C LYS A 622 1.93 -5.75 -85.24
N ILE A 623 1.31 -4.57 -85.14
CA ILE A 623 0.57 -3.94 -86.25
C ILE A 623 1.54 -3.53 -87.38
N GLN A 624 2.69 -2.92 -87.05
CA GLN A 624 3.71 -2.55 -88.04
C GLN A 624 4.28 -3.79 -88.75
N GLN A 625 4.56 -4.88 -88.03
CA GLN A 625 5.10 -6.12 -88.59
C GLN A 625 4.06 -6.85 -89.47
N SER A 626 2.78 -6.83 -89.08
CA SER A 626 1.68 -7.31 -89.94
C SER A 626 1.56 -6.48 -91.23
N THR A 627 1.76 -5.17 -91.14
CA THR A 627 1.72 -4.24 -92.28
C THR A 627 2.93 -4.45 -93.21
N LEU A 628 4.12 -4.62 -92.63
CA LEU A 628 5.35 -4.91 -93.38
C LEU A 628 5.26 -6.23 -94.15
N ASN A 629 4.79 -7.30 -93.50
CA ASN A 629 4.60 -8.61 -94.14
C ASN A 629 3.58 -8.55 -95.30
N LYS A 630 2.46 -7.82 -95.14
CA LYS A 630 1.51 -7.55 -96.24
C LYS A 630 2.18 -6.79 -97.40
N GLY A 631 3.02 -5.81 -97.10
CA GLY A 631 3.79 -5.06 -98.10
C GLY A 631 4.83 -5.93 -98.82
N GLU A 632 5.52 -6.82 -98.09
CA GLU A 632 6.49 -7.78 -98.63
C GLU A 632 5.83 -8.80 -99.57
N ILE A 633 4.67 -9.35 -99.18
CA ILE A 633 3.88 -10.24 -100.04
C ILE A 633 3.47 -9.52 -101.34
N GLN A 634 2.98 -8.27 -101.24
CA GLN A 634 2.60 -7.47 -102.42
C GLN A 634 3.81 -7.13 -103.30
N TYR A 635 4.95 -6.80 -102.71
CA TYR A 635 6.20 -6.52 -103.42
C TYR A 635 6.70 -7.76 -104.18
N ASN A 636 6.70 -8.92 -103.53
CA ASN A 636 7.09 -10.20 -104.15
C ASN A 636 6.14 -10.59 -105.30
N GLN A 637 4.83 -10.33 -105.17
CA GLN A 637 3.88 -10.48 -106.29
C GLN A 637 4.26 -9.57 -107.47
N ARG A 638 4.64 -8.30 -107.23
CA ARG A 638 5.09 -7.40 -108.31
C ARG A 638 6.43 -7.80 -108.91
N LEU A 639 7.34 -8.43 -108.16
CA LEU A 639 8.56 -8.99 -108.73
C LEU A 639 8.28 -10.15 -109.69
N GLU A 640 7.31 -11.01 -109.37
CA GLU A 640 6.91 -12.11 -110.26
C GLU A 640 6.10 -11.59 -111.47
N ASP A 641 5.22 -10.59 -111.32
CA ASP A 641 4.59 -9.87 -112.45
C ASP A 641 5.67 -9.36 -113.43
N ILE A 642 6.69 -8.67 -112.89
CA ILE A 642 7.82 -8.14 -113.67
C ILE A 642 8.62 -9.26 -114.33
N ARG A 643 8.76 -10.43 -113.70
CA ARG A 643 9.44 -11.60 -114.26
C ARG A 643 8.65 -12.21 -115.42
N VAL A 644 7.34 -12.38 -115.26
CA VAL A 644 6.41 -12.87 -116.31
C VAL A 644 6.43 -11.91 -117.50
N LEU A 645 6.31 -10.60 -117.27
CA LEU A 645 6.41 -9.59 -118.33
C LEU A 645 7.77 -9.61 -119.04
N LYS A 646 8.89 -9.79 -118.31
CA LYS A 646 10.23 -9.96 -118.90
C LYS A 646 10.35 -11.24 -119.73
N LEU A 647 9.62 -12.32 -119.40
CA LEU A 647 9.57 -13.54 -120.21
C LEU A 647 8.72 -13.34 -121.47
N GLU A 648 7.58 -12.67 -121.37
CA GLU A 648 6.73 -12.37 -122.53
C GLU A 648 7.43 -11.42 -123.50
N ILE A 649 8.14 -10.39 -123.01
CA ILE A 649 9.00 -9.52 -123.84
C ILE A 649 10.07 -10.34 -124.58
N LYS A 650 10.69 -11.34 -123.93
CA LYS A 650 11.64 -12.26 -124.60
C LYS A 650 10.97 -13.14 -125.67
N LYS A 651 9.75 -13.61 -125.41
CA LYS A 651 8.93 -14.40 -126.35
C LYS A 651 8.51 -13.57 -127.57
N LEU A 652 8.00 -12.35 -127.38
CA LEU A 652 7.66 -11.40 -128.44
C LEU A 652 8.87 -10.99 -129.27
N ARG A 653 10.02 -10.68 -128.65
CA ARG A 653 11.27 -10.39 -129.37
C ARG A 653 11.74 -11.57 -130.24
N ARG A 654 11.63 -12.81 -129.74
CA ARG A 654 11.92 -14.02 -130.54
C ARG A 654 10.95 -14.19 -131.71
N ALA A 655 9.65 -13.98 -131.48
CA ALA A 655 8.63 -14.05 -132.54
C ALA A 655 8.90 -12.99 -133.63
N ASN A 656 9.21 -11.76 -133.24
CA ASN A 656 9.58 -10.68 -134.16
C ASN A 656 10.83 -11.04 -134.99
N ALA A 657 11.91 -11.52 -134.36
CA ALA A 657 13.12 -11.93 -135.07
C ALA A 657 12.89 -13.12 -136.04
N ILE A 658 11.90 -13.98 -135.79
CA ILE A 658 11.48 -15.03 -136.73
C ILE A 658 10.67 -14.42 -137.90
N LEU A 659 9.82 -13.44 -137.64
CA LEU A 659 9.07 -12.72 -138.68
C LEU A 659 9.99 -11.88 -139.57
N GLU A 660 10.97 -11.18 -139.00
CA GLU A 660 11.99 -10.42 -139.75
C GLU A 660 12.78 -11.34 -140.70
N LYS A 661 13.20 -12.52 -140.24
CA LYS A 661 13.82 -13.54 -141.11
C LYS A 661 12.88 -14.04 -142.21
N ARG A 662 11.60 -14.24 -141.92
CA ARG A 662 10.60 -14.60 -142.94
C ARG A 662 10.42 -13.48 -143.98
N VAL A 663 10.43 -12.21 -143.55
CA VAL A 663 10.32 -11.03 -144.42
C VAL A 663 11.56 -10.88 -145.32
N ALA A 664 12.77 -11.13 -144.82
CA ALA A 664 13.98 -11.14 -145.64
C ALA A 664 13.85 -12.11 -146.83
N ASN A 665 13.45 -13.35 -146.56
CA ASN A 665 13.25 -14.38 -147.58
C ASN A 665 12.15 -14.04 -148.62
N VAL A 666 11.26 -13.07 -148.38
CA VAL A 666 10.24 -12.66 -149.37
C VAL A 666 10.88 -12.07 -150.63
N LYS A 667 12.04 -11.42 -150.52
CA LYS A 667 12.73 -10.89 -151.71
C LYS A 667 13.27 -12.03 -152.58
N ASP A 668 13.88 -13.02 -151.95
CA ASP A 668 14.47 -14.16 -152.66
C ASP A 668 13.38 -15.05 -153.25
N LEU A 669 12.29 -15.31 -152.51
CA LEU A 669 11.11 -16.00 -153.03
C LEU A 669 10.46 -15.27 -154.22
N ARG A 670 10.50 -13.93 -154.27
CA ARG A 670 10.05 -13.17 -155.45
C ARG A 670 10.99 -13.34 -156.64
N LEU A 671 12.31 -13.40 -156.42
CA LEU A 671 13.28 -13.69 -157.47
C LEU A 671 13.13 -15.13 -157.99
N GLU A 672 12.87 -16.09 -157.10
CA GLU A 672 12.59 -17.49 -157.44
C GLU A 672 11.31 -17.63 -158.28
N VAL A 673 10.24 -16.91 -157.93
CA VAL A 673 9.02 -16.84 -158.75
C VAL A 673 9.30 -16.23 -160.12
N TYR A 674 10.10 -15.17 -160.23
CA TYR A 674 10.54 -14.63 -161.52
C TYR A 674 11.41 -15.62 -162.31
N HIS A 675 12.26 -16.39 -161.63
CA HIS A 675 13.08 -17.43 -162.25
C HIS A 675 12.21 -18.53 -162.84
N ILE A 676 11.32 -19.12 -162.03
CA ILE A 676 10.37 -20.17 -162.42
C ILE A 676 9.42 -19.67 -163.52
N GLN A 677 8.98 -18.40 -163.50
CA GLN A 677 8.22 -17.82 -164.61
C GLN A 677 9.03 -17.76 -165.91
N ARG A 678 10.32 -17.40 -165.83
CA ARG A 678 11.23 -17.38 -167.00
C ARG A 678 11.57 -18.78 -167.50
N GLU A 679 11.69 -19.75 -166.61
CA GLU A 679 11.89 -21.17 -166.97
C GLU A 679 10.61 -21.78 -167.56
N LEU A 680 9.44 -21.49 -167.00
CA LEU A 680 8.15 -21.88 -167.59
C LEU A 680 7.96 -21.28 -168.99
N LEU A 681 8.44 -20.05 -169.24
CA LEU A 681 8.43 -19.46 -170.58
C LEU A 681 9.41 -20.17 -171.53
N ARG A 682 10.61 -20.51 -171.06
CA ARG A 682 11.60 -21.31 -171.81
C ARG A 682 11.05 -22.69 -172.14
N GLU A 683 10.50 -23.42 -171.18
CA GLU A 683 9.95 -24.76 -171.37
C GLU A 683 8.68 -24.74 -172.24
N ARG A 684 7.85 -23.69 -172.19
CA ARG A 684 6.78 -23.50 -173.20
C ARG A 684 7.32 -23.28 -174.61
N THR A 685 8.46 -22.60 -174.75
CA THR A 685 9.15 -22.43 -176.05
C THR A 685 9.81 -23.74 -176.49
N ARG A 686 10.32 -24.52 -175.53
CA ARG A 686 10.90 -25.84 -175.75
C ARG A 686 9.85 -26.88 -176.13
N CYS A 687 8.65 -26.85 -175.53
CA CYS A 687 7.52 -27.67 -175.97
C CYS A 687 7.18 -27.40 -177.43
N LYS A 688 7.16 -26.14 -177.89
CA LYS A 688 6.99 -25.84 -179.32
C LYS A 688 8.10 -26.40 -180.20
N ALA A 689 9.36 -26.27 -179.79
CA ALA A 689 10.47 -26.87 -180.53
C ALA A 689 10.40 -28.41 -180.54
N LEU A 690 9.89 -29.03 -179.47
CA LEU A 690 9.66 -30.48 -179.37
C LEU A 690 8.38 -30.95 -180.08
N GLU A 691 7.43 -30.06 -180.34
CA GLU A 691 6.31 -30.28 -181.27
C GLU A 691 6.81 -30.29 -182.73
N GLU A 692 7.85 -29.52 -183.06
CA GLU A 692 8.54 -29.57 -184.36
C GLU A 692 9.52 -30.78 -184.48
N GLU A 693 10.23 -31.15 -183.41
CA GLU A 693 11.08 -32.37 -183.39
C GLU A 693 10.28 -33.69 -183.30
N LEU A 694 8.96 -33.64 -183.13
CA LEU A 694 8.09 -34.83 -183.05
C LEU A 694 7.89 -35.57 -184.38
N GLU A 695 8.38 -35.02 -185.50
CA GLU A 695 8.25 -35.61 -186.84
C GLU A 695 9.27 -36.74 -187.15
N ASN A 696 10.25 -37.01 -186.27
CA ASN A 696 11.16 -38.17 -186.39
C ASN A 696 11.52 -38.77 -185.00
N PRO A 697 10.99 -39.95 -184.63
CA PRO A 697 11.13 -40.48 -183.26
C PRO A 697 12.39 -41.34 -183.03
N MET A 698 13.18 -41.02 -182.01
CA MET A 698 14.19 -41.95 -181.46
C MET A 698 14.27 -41.87 -179.92
N ASN A 699 13.35 -42.57 -179.25
CA ASN A 699 13.27 -42.68 -177.79
C ASN A 699 14.32 -43.65 -177.20
N ILE A 700 15.09 -43.23 -176.19
CA ILE A 700 15.68 -44.14 -175.20
C ILE A 700 15.56 -43.52 -173.79
N HIS A 701 15.08 -44.30 -172.81
CA HIS A 701 14.89 -43.92 -171.40
C HIS A 701 16.22 -44.10 -170.58
N ARG A 702 16.34 -44.00 -169.24
CA ARG A 702 15.39 -44.22 -168.10
C ARG A 702 15.97 -43.75 -166.74
N TRP A 703 15.14 -43.77 -165.69
CA TRP A 703 15.44 -43.40 -164.28
C TRP A 703 16.48 -44.28 -163.55
N ARG A 704 17.01 -43.76 -162.42
CA ARG A 704 17.02 -44.33 -161.02
C ARG A 704 18.05 -43.56 -160.14
N LYS A 705 18.04 -43.55 -158.80
CA LYS A 705 17.04 -43.30 -157.72
C LYS A 705 17.87 -43.06 -156.43
N LEU A 706 17.36 -42.35 -155.42
CA LEU A 706 18.07 -42.10 -154.15
C LEU A 706 18.34 -43.38 -153.33
N GLU A 707 19.43 -43.34 -152.57
CA GLU A 707 19.60 -44.05 -151.30
C GLU A 707 20.01 -43.05 -150.20
N GLY A 708 19.70 -43.40 -148.95
CA GLY A 708 20.17 -42.75 -147.73
C GLY A 708 20.46 -43.83 -146.68
N SER A 709 20.93 -43.46 -145.49
CA SER A 709 21.28 -44.45 -144.46
C SER A 709 21.00 -43.95 -143.04
N ASP A 710 20.24 -44.72 -142.28
CA ASP A 710 19.99 -44.49 -140.85
C ASP A 710 21.08 -45.17 -139.98
N PRO A 711 21.54 -44.54 -138.89
CA PRO A 711 22.40 -45.19 -137.89
C PRO A 711 21.68 -46.30 -137.10
N SER A 712 22.42 -47.33 -136.66
CA SER A 712 21.82 -48.53 -136.08
C SER A 712 21.32 -48.37 -134.63
N THR A 713 20.35 -49.21 -134.27
CA THR A 713 19.67 -49.27 -132.96
C THR A 713 20.63 -49.39 -131.76
N TYR A 714 21.84 -49.93 -131.97
CA TYR A 714 22.84 -50.15 -130.93
C TYR A 714 23.34 -48.85 -130.29
N GLU A 715 23.53 -47.79 -131.08
CA GLU A 715 23.98 -46.48 -130.57
C GLU A 715 22.95 -45.84 -129.63
N GLN A 716 21.66 -45.99 -129.95
CA GLN A 716 20.58 -45.48 -129.12
C GLN A 716 20.53 -46.21 -127.75
N ILE A 717 20.75 -47.53 -127.73
CA ILE A 717 20.77 -48.33 -126.50
C ILE A 717 21.96 -47.93 -125.60
N GLN A 718 23.16 -47.73 -126.15
CA GLN A 718 24.30 -47.21 -125.37
C GLN A 718 24.00 -45.81 -124.78
N LYS A 719 23.29 -44.95 -125.53
CA LYS A 719 22.89 -43.61 -125.11
C LYS A 719 21.85 -43.66 -123.97
N ILE A 720 20.92 -44.61 -124.01
CA ILE A 720 19.95 -44.86 -122.93
C ILE A 720 20.66 -45.32 -121.65
N HIS A 721 21.54 -46.32 -121.72
CA HIS A 721 22.26 -46.82 -120.54
C HIS A 721 23.18 -45.76 -119.90
N THR A 722 23.83 -44.90 -120.70
CA THR A 722 24.66 -43.80 -120.17
C THR A 722 23.83 -42.68 -119.55
N LEU A 723 22.64 -42.39 -120.09
CA LEU A 723 21.68 -41.46 -119.48
C LEU A 723 21.08 -42.01 -118.18
N GLN A 724 20.73 -43.31 -118.13
CA GLN A 724 20.22 -43.96 -116.91
C GLN A 724 21.27 -43.96 -115.78
N LYS A 725 22.53 -44.28 -116.06
CA LYS A 725 23.61 -44.19 -115.05
C LYS A 725 23.82 -42.77 -114.55
N ARG A 726 23.73 -41.75 -115.42
CA ARG A 726 23.75 -40.34 -115.01
C ARG A 726 22.53 -39.94 -114.19
N LEU A 727 21.35 -40.46 -114.51
CA LEU A 727 20.12 -40.16 -113.77
C LEU A 727 20.19 -40.71 -112.34
N ILE A 728 20.56 -41.98 -112.17
CA ILE A 728 20.72 -42.64 -110.86
C ILE A 728 21.69 -41.84 -109.97
N SER A 729 22.88 -41.55 -110.48
CA SER A 729 23.89 -40.74 -109.77
C SER A 729 23.40 -39.34 -109.39
N LYS A 730 22.47 -38.75 -110.15
CA LYS A 730 21.90 -37.43 -109.83
C LYS A 730 20.69 -37.49 -108.90
N THR A 731 19.95 -38.60 -108.83
CA THR A 731 19.01 -38.86 -107.73
C THR A 731 19.74 -39.13 -106.42
N GLU A 732 20.86 -39.85 -106.44
CA GLU A 732 21.70 -40.09 -105.25
C GLU A 732 22.23 -38.76 -104.67
N GLU A 733 22.81 -37.89 -105.51
CA GLU A 733 23.29 -36.56 -105.10
C GLU A 733 22.16 -35.60 -104.65
N VAL A 734 20.91 -35.83 -105.08
CA VAL A 734 19.74 -35.08 -104.56
C VAL A 734 19.34 -35.60 -103.19
N VAL A 735 19.24 -36.92 -103.01
CA VAL A 735 18.92 -37.54 -101.71
C VAL A 735 19.96 -37.18 -100.65
N GLU A 736 21.27 -37.22 -100.98
CA GLU A 736 22.33 -36.73 -100.08
C GLU A 736 22.12 -35.27 -99.65
N LYS A 737 21.69 -34.40 -100.57
CA LYS A 737 21.45 -32.98 -100.29
C LYS A 737 20.17 -32.74 -99.50
N GLU A 738 19.11 -33.52 -99.73
CA GLU A 738 17.89 -33.47 -98.92
C GLU A 738 18.17 -33.94 -97.48
N LEU A 739 18.97 -34.99 -97.31
CA LEU A 739 19.43 -35.47 -95.99
C LEU A 739 20.30 -34.41 -95.29
N LEU A 740 21.23 -33.77 -96.03
CA LEU A 740 22.05 -32.68 -95.51
C LEU A 740 21.21 -31.45 -95.13
N ILE A 741 20.15 -31.14 -95.90
CA ILE A 741 19.20 -30.06 -95.57
C ILE A 741 18.42 -30.41 -94.30
N GLN A 742 17.90 -31.64 -94.15
CA GLN A 742 17.22 -32.07 -92.92
C GLN A 742 18.15 -31.99 -91.69
N GLU A 743 19.43 -32.36 -91.82
CA GLU A 743 20.40 -32.15 -90.75
C GLU A 743 20.61 -30.65 -90.43
N LYS A 744 20.71 -29.78 -91.45
CA LYS A 744 20.86 -28.33 -91.22
C LYS A 744 19.60 -27.68 -90.65
N GLU A 745 18.41 -28.11 -91.05
CA GLU A 745 17.15 -27.63 -90.48
C GLU A 745 16.96 -28.09 -89.03
N LYS A 746 17.29 -29.34 -88.72
CA LYS A 746 17.31 -29.85 -87.35
C LYS A 746 18.32 -29.08 -86.48
N LEU A 747 19.55 -28.90 -86.97
CA LEU A 747 20.60 -28.14 -86.28
C LEU A 747 20.20 -26.66 -86.10
N TYR A 748 19.50 -26.08 -87.08
CA TYR A 748 18.96 -24.72 -87.01
C TYR A 748 17.83 -24.59 -85.98
N LEU A 749 16.93 -25.59 -85.89
CA LEU A 749 15.88 -25.64 -84.87
C LEU A 749 16.47 -25.83 -83.46
N GLU A 750 17.49 -26.68 -83.31
CA GLU A 750 18.22 -26.87 -82.05
C GLU A 750 18.97 -25.57 -81.65
N LEU A 751 19.69 -24.92 -82.57
CA LEU A 751 20.31 -23.61 -82.35
C LEU A 751 19.28 -22.53 -82.00
N LYS A 752 18.11 -22.52 -82.65
CA LYS A 752 17.03 -21.57 -82.38
C LYS A 752 16.39 -21.81 -81.01
N HIS A 753 16.26 -23.07 -80.56
CA HIS A 753 15.86 -23.39 -79.19
C HIS A 753 16.92 -23.07 -78.15
N ILE A 754 18.21 -23.18 -78.47
CA ILE A 754 19.31 -22.77 -77.59
C ILE A 754 19.34 -21.23 -77.47
N LEU A 755 19.24 -20.50 -78.58
CA LEU A 755 19.16 -19.04 -78.58
C LEU A 755 17.91 -18.52 -77.84
N ALA A 756 16.75 -19.15 -78.03
CA ALA A 756 15.53 -18.83 -77.29
C ALA A 756 15.59 -19.22 -75.78
N ARG A 757 16.63 -19.94 -75.36
CA ARG A 757 16.92 -20.26 -73.95
C ARG A 757 18.09 -19.45 -73.38
N GLN A 758 18.81 -18.68 -74.19
CA GLN A 758 19.80 -17.74 -73.70
C GLN A 758 19.10 -16.45 -73.27
N PRO A 759 19.37 -15.92 -72.06
CA PRO A 759 18.88 -14.60 -71.68
C PRO A 759 19.47 -13.56 -72.65
N GLY A 760 18.61 -12.67 -73.18
CA GLY A 760 19.06 -11.53 -73.98
C GLY A 760 19.97 -10.60 -73.17
N PRO A 761 20.71 -9.67 -73.80
CA PRO A 761 21.69 -8.83 -73.13
C PRO A 761 21.10 -8.05 -71.93
N GLU A 762 19.89 -7.52 -72.07
CA GLU A 762 19.17 -6.85 -70.97
C GLU A 762 18.89 -7.78 -69.77
N VAL A 763 18.56 -9.05 -70.03
CA VAL A 763 18.33 -10.05 -68.98
C VAL A 763 19.66 -10.52 -68.38
N ALA A 764 20.75 -10.52 -69.13
CA ALA A 764 22.09 -10.80 -68.61
C ALA A 764 22.60 -9.65 -67.71
N GLU A 765 22.36 -8.39 -68.08
CA GLU A 765 22.62 -7.23 -67.21
C GLU A 765 21.73 -7.24 -65.97
N GLN A 766 20.42 -7.44 -66.11
CA GLN A 766 19.50 -7.59 -64.98
C GLN A 766 19.92 -8.73 -64.04
N LEU A 767 20.32 -9.89 -64.56
CA LEU A 767 20.77 -11.03 -63.74
C LEU A 767 22.10 -10.73 -63.05
N THR A 768 22.98 -9.92 -63.64
CA THR A 768 24.20 -9.40 -63.00
C THR A 768 23.85 -8.43 -61.87
N ILE A 769 22.94 -7.48 -62.11
CA ILE A 769 22.43 -6.53 -61.10
C ILE A 769 21.73 -7.29 -59.95
N TYR A 770 20.91 -8.30 -60.25
CA TYR A 770 20.25 -9.13 -59.25
C TYR A 770 21.25 -9.98 -58.47
N GLN A 771 22.29 -10.54 -59.08
CA GLN A 771 23.36 -11.21 -58.34
C GLN A 771 24.10 -10.25 -57.41
N GLN A 772 24.37 -9.01 -57.84
CA GLN A 772 25.03 -8.00 -57.02
C GLN A 772 24.12 -7.53 -55.86
N THR A 773 22.83 -7.27 -56.15
CA THR A 773 21.81 -6.94 -55.13
C THR A 773 21.60 -8.08 -54.15
N LEU A 774 21.57 -9.33 -54.61
CA LEU A 774 21.49 -10.52 -53.76
C LEU A 774 22.72 -10.62 -52.85
N LYS A 775 23.92 -10.40 -53.39
CA LYS A 775 25.19 -10.41 -52.63
C LYS A 775 25.23 -9.30 -51.56
N GLU A 776 24.72 -8.12 -51.87
CA GLU A 776 24.56 -7.02 -50.92
C GLU A 776 23.49 -7.32 -49.86
N LYS A 777 22.35 -7.91 -50.25
CA LYS A 777 21.31 -8.36 -49.31
C LYS A 777 21.77 -9.50 -48.42
N THR A 778 22.57 -10.45 -48.92
CA THR A 778 23.25 -11.47 -48.10
C THR A 778 24.27 -10.83 -47.16
N LYS A 779 24.95 -9.75 -47.55
CA LYS A 779 25.85 -9.01 -46.65
C LYS A 779 25.07 -8.26 -45.56
N GLN A 780 23.96 -7.61 -45.89
CA GLN A 780 23.05 -7.00 -44.90
C GLN A 780 22.45 -8.06 -43.96
N MET A 781 22.00 -9.19 -44.49
CA MET A 781 21.46 -10.30 -43.71
C MET A 781 22.51 -10.89 -42.76
N LYS A 782 23.77 -11.06 -43.20
CA LYS A 782 24.87 -11.48 -42.31
C LYS A 782 25.20 -10.46 -41.22
N ALA A 783 25.17 -9.16 -41.54
CA ALA A 783 25.33 -8.10 -40.54
C ALA A 783 24.20 -8.14 -39.50
N MET A 784 22.95 -8.25 -39.96
CA MET A 784 21.76 -8.35 -39.13
C MET A 784 21.74 -9.65 -38.29
N SER A 785 22.26 -10.77 -38.79
CA SER A 785 22.49 -11.97 -37.99
C SER A 785 23.60 -11.79 -36.94
N SER A 786 24.69 -11.07 -37.24
CA SER A 786 25.69 -10.76 -36.20
C SER A 786 25.18 -9.79 -35.14
N GLU A 787 24.30 -8.85 -35.51
CA GLU A 787 23.58 -7.98 -34.57
C GLU A 787 22.58 -8.79 -33.73
N LEU A 788 21.82 -9.69 -34.34
CA LEU A 788 20.90 -10.61 -33.65
C LEU A 788 21.66 -11.47 -32.62
N ASN A 789 22.76 -12.11 -33.02
CA ASN A 789 23.60 -12.92 -32.13
C ASN A 789 24.20 -12.08 -31.00
N MET A 790 24.53 -10.80 -31.24
CA MET A 790 25.00 -9.88 -30.20
C MET A 790 23.90 -9.56 -29.18
N TYR A 791 22.68 -9.27 -29.64
CA TYR A 791 21.53 -9.05 -28.76
C TYR A 791 21.11 -10.32 -28.02
N GLU A 792 21.21 -11.49 -28.65
CA GLU A 792 20.97 -12.78 -28.02
C GLU A 792 22.01 -13.08 -26.93
N SER A 793 23.28 -12.74 -27.18
CA SER A 793 24.33 -12.78 -26.16
C SER A 793 24.01 -11.85 -24.99
N GLN A 794 23.60 -10.60 -25.24
CA GLN A 794 23.19 -9.67 -24.17
C GLN A 794 21.95 -10.15 -23.40
N VAL A 795 20.96 -10.74 -24.08
CA VAL A 795 19.79 -11.34 -23.43
C VAL A 795 20.20 -12.53 -22.54
N ASN A 796 21.19 -13.31 -22.94
CA ASN A 796 21.70 -14.41 -22.14
C ASN A 796 22.59 -13.94 -20.97
N GLU A 797 23.36 -12.86 -21.12
CA GLU A 797 24.01 -12.15 -20.01
C GLU A 797 22.97 -11.63 -19.01
N TYR A 798 21.91 -10.96 -19.46
CA TYR A 798 20.84 -10.48 -18.59
C TYR A 798 20.07 -11.62 -17.90
N LYS A 799 19.83 -12.76 -18.56
CA LYS A 799 19.28 -13.97 -17.90
C LYS A 799 20.21 -14.47 -16.79
N TYR A 800 21.53 -14.51 -17.04
CA TYR A 800 22.52 -14.91 -16.03
C TYR A 800 22.60 -13.91 -14.86
N GLU A 801 22.54 -12.61 -15.15
CA GLU A 801 22.49 -11.54 -14.14
C GLU A 801 21.24 -11.66 -13.26
N ILE A 802 20.06 -11.90 -13.88
CA ILE A 802 18.79 -12.16 -13.19
C ILE A 802 18.87 -13.44 -12.35
N GLU A 803 19.45 -14.53 -12.87
CA GLU A 803 19.67 -15.75 -12.09
C GLU A 803 20.65 -15.53 -10.92
N ARG A 804 21.70 -14.73 -11.09
CA ARG A 804 22.64 -14.42 -10.01
C ARG A 804 21.94 -13.62 -8.92
N ILE A 805 21.20 -12.58 -9.28
CA ILE A 805 20.40 -11.76 -8.35
C ILE A 805 19.29 -12.61 -7.69
N ALA A 806 18.66 -13.56 -8.40
CA ALA A 806 17.70 -14.48 -7.83
C ALA A 806 18.33 -15.47 -6.84
N ARG A 807 19.55 -15.96 -7.11
CA ARG A 807 20.35 -16.79 -6.20
C ARG A 807 20.83 -16.00 -4.99
N GLU A 808 21.31 -14.78 -5.16
CA GLU A 808 21.65 -13.84 -4.10
C GLU A 808 20.42 -13.53 -3.21
N LEU A 809 19.25 -13.30 -3.81
CA LEU A 809 17.98 -13.12 -3.09
C LEU A 809 17.56 -14.38 -2.33
N GLN A 810 17.76 -15.58 -2.89
CA GLN A 810 17.55 -16.84 -2.17
C GLN A 810 18.57 -17.03 -1.03
N GLU A 811 19.83 -16.62 -1.20
CA GLU A 811 20.82 -16.65 -0.13
C GLU A 811 20.48 -15.65 0.98
N VAL A 812 20.07 -14.43 0.64
CA VAL A 812 19.61 -13.42 1.61
C VAL A 812 18.37 -13.92 2.34
N LYS A 813 17.41 -14.54 1.63
CA LYS A 813 16.27 -15.23 2.28
C LYS A 813 16.72 -16.39 3.17
N LYS A 814 17.66 -17.25 2.76
CA LYS A 814 18.23 -18.32 3.60
C LYS A 814 18.95 -17.76 4.83
N LYS A 815 19.76 -16.72 4.69
CA LYS A 815 20.47 -16.03 5.78
C LYS A 815 19.47 -15.38 6.74
N TYR A 816 18.45 -14.69 6.22
CA TYR A 816 17.35 -14.12 7.01
C TYR A 816 16.55 -15.21 7.75
N PHE A 817 16.16 -16.31 7.10
CA PHE A 817 15.45 -17.41 7.77
C PHE A 817 16.33 -18.16 8.77
N MET A 818 17.64 -18.33 8.52
CA MET A 818 18.58 -18.87 9.51
C MET A 818 18.79 -17.93 10.69
N GLN A 819 18.83 -16.61 10.45
CA GLN A 819 18.96 -15.61 11.51
C GLN A 819 17.68 -15.50 12.34
N LYS A 820 16.50 -15.51 11.70
CA LYS A 820 15.19 -15.58 12.36
C LYS A 820 14.98 -16.90 13.09
N LYS A 821 15.51 -18.02 12.57
CA LYS A 821 15.55 -19.32 13.27
C LYS A 821 16.54 -19.29 14.45
N LYS A 822 17.69 -18.62 14.34
CA LYS A 822 18.61 -18.38 15.47
C LYS A 822 17.98 -17.46 16.52
N GLU A 823 17.29 -16.39 16.14
CA GLU A 823 16.52 -15.54 17.06
C GLU A 823 15.40 -16.33 17.74
N GLN A 824 14.68 -17.17 17.00
CA GLN A 824 13.61 -17.98 17.57
C GLN A 824 14.19 -19.06 18.50
N GLN A 825 15.28 -19.73 18.13
CA GLN A 825 16.00 -20.66 19.00
C GLN A 825 16.65 -19.97 20.20
N ALA A 826 17.05 -18.70 20.08
CA ALA A 826 17.50 -17.87 21.21
C ALA A 826 16.31 -17.56 22.12
N LYS A 827 15.19 -17.04 21.60
CA LYS A 827 13.95 -16.78 22.36
C LYS A 827 13.34 -18.05 22.97
N GLU A 828 13.51 -19.21 22.35
CA GLU A 828 13.13 -20.53 22.88
C GLU A 828 14.13 -21.02 23.94
N ARG A 829 15.43 -20.75 23.79
CA ARG A 829 16.47 -21.02 24.81
C ARG A 829 16.34 -20.11 26.03
N ASP A 830 16.00 -18.85 25.83
CA ASP A 830 15.73 -17.86 26.89
C ASP A 830 14.41 -18.19 27.60
N ARG A 831 13.39 -18.67 26.87
CA ARG A 831 12.20 -19.29 27.48
C ARG A 831 12.52 -20.57 28.25
N ALA A 832 13.40 -21.44 27.74
CA ALA A 832 13.81 -22.66 28.43
C ALA A 832 14.63 -22.36 29.69
N LEU A 833 15.49 -21.33 29.66
CA LEU A 833 16.21 -20.82 30.83
C LEU A 833 15.23 -20.18 31.83
N ALA A 834 14.21 -19.46 31.37
CA ALA A 834 13.12 -18.96 32.22
C ALA A 834 12.19 -20.07 32.76
N GLN A 835 12.17 -21.26 32.14
CA GLN A 835 11.47 -22.46 32.62
C GLN A 835 12.38 -23.42 33.40
N ALA A 836 13.66 -23.11 33.60
CA ALA A 836 14.58 -23.90 34.43
C ALA A 836 14.40 -23.65 35.94
N GLY A 837 13.32 -22.97 36.35
CA GLY A 837 13.01 -22.60 37.73
C GLY A 837 11.64 -23.09 38.20
N ALA A 838 11.61 -24.28 38.81
CA ALA A 838 10.45 -24.87 39.52
C ALA A 838 9.28 -25.34 38.60
N PRO A 839 8.32 -26.15 39.10
CA PRO A 839 8.38 -27.58 38.77
C PRO A 839 7.17 -28.18 38.02
N VAL A 840 7.32 -29.45 37.63
CA VAL A 840 6.38 -30.24 36.82
C VAL A 840 5.08 -30.57 37.55
N ILE A 841 3.93 -30.26 36.91
CA ILE A 841 2.63 -30.91 37.19
C ILE A 841 1.93 -31.23 35.85
N GLN A 842 1.62 -32.51 35.62
CA GLN A 842 0.61 -32.96 34.64
C GLN A 842 -0.73 -33.18 35.38
N PRO A 843 -1.90 -33.18 34.70
CA PRO A 843 -2.40 -34.49 34.27
C PRO A 843 -3.20 -34.53 32.93
N GLN A 844 -2.95 -35.61 32.18
CA GLN A 844 -3.89 -36.53 31.52
C GLN A 844 -5.17 -36.05 30.78
N ARG A 845 -5.32 -36.67 29.59
CA ARG A 845 -6.53 -36.92 28.80
C ARG A 845 -7.76 -37.36 29.62
N THR A 846 -8.96 -37.23 29.06
CA THR A 846 -9.76 -38.41 28.62
C THR A 846 -10.99 -38.06 27.77
N ASP A 847 -11.53 -39.09 27.10
CA ASP A 847 -12.45 -39.04 25.96
C ASP A 847 -13.96 -39.09 26.30
N GLY A 848 -14.74 -38.18 25.70
CA GLY A 848 -16.11 -38.40 25.18
C GLY A 848 -17.20 -38.96 26.11
N PRO A 849 -18.24 -39.63 25.58
CA PRO A 849 -18.75 -39.62 24.19
C PRO A 849 -20.24 -39.14 24.15
N ARG A 850 -21.04 -39.66 23.20
CA ARG A 850 -22.53 -39.61 23.08
C ARG A 850 -23.13 -38.35 22.40
N PHE A 851 -24.45 -38.24 22.20
CA PHE A 851 -25.26 -38.80 21.09
C PHE A 851 -26.61 -38.00 20.98
N THR A 852 -27.49 -38.32 20.03
CA THR A 852 -28.83 -37.69 19.76
C THR A 852 -28.80 -36.33 19.00
N GLY A 853 -29.64 -36.08 17.98
CA GLY A 853 -30.49 -36.99 17.20
C GLY A 853 -31.64 -36.31 16.42
N GLY A 854 -31.92 -36.79 15.20
CA GLY A 854 -33.18 -36.55 14.47
C GLY A 854 -33.14 -35.42 13.41
N GLY A 855 -33.82 -35.64 12.27
CA GLY A 855 -34.01 -34.63 11.21
C GLY A 855 -33.68 -35.15 9.80
N PHE A 856 -34.67 -35.70 9.10
CA PHE A 856 -34.57 -36.10 7.68
C PHE A 856 -34.58 -34.88 6.74
N ASN A 857 -33.84 -34.95 5.63
CA ASN A 857 -34.50 -35.12 4.33
C ASN A 857 -33.61 -35.84 3.30
N LEU A 858 -34.23 -36.50 2.32
CA LEU A 858 -33.59 -37.34 1.30
C LEU A 858 -34.01 -36.92 -0.11
N LYS A 859 -33.02 -36.81 -1.01
CA LYS A 859 -33.04 -36.98 -2.49
C LYS A 859 -31.59 -36.74 -2.95
N SER A 860 -30.82 -37.66 -3.55
CA SER A 860 -31.12 -38.76 -4.50
C SER A 860 -31.72 -38.23 -5.81
N THR A 861 -31.24 -38.61 -7.01
CA THR A 861 -30.52 -39.85 -7.40
C THR A 861 -29.49 -39.68 -8.53
N LYS A 862 -28.41 -40.50 -8.48
CA LYS A 862 -27.75 -41.25 -9.60
C LYS A 862 -27.06 -40.46 -10.75
N THR A 863 -25.80 -40.72 -11.14
CA THR A 863 -25.05 -41.95 -11.58
C THR A 863 -25.52 -42.54 -12.92
N ALA A 864 -24.67 -43.01 -13.83
CA ALA A 864 -23.20 -42.88 -13.99
C ALA A 864 -22.76 -43.47 -15.35
N ALA A 865 -21.56 -43.13 -15.80
CA ALA A 865 -20.65 -43.95 -16.59
C ALA A 865 -19.21 -43.50 -16.27
#